data_AF-A0A344TEX3-F1
#
_entry.id   AF-A0A344TEX3-F1
#
_cell.length_a   1.000
_cell.length_b   1.000
_cell.length_c   1.000
_cell.angle_alpha   90.00
_cell.angle_beta   90.00
_cell.angle_gamma   90.00
#
_symmetry.space_group_name_H-M   'P 1'
#
loop_
_entity.id
_entity.type
_entity.pdbx_description
1 polymer ?
#
loop_
_entity_poly.entity_id
_entity_poly.type
_entity_poly.pdbx_seq_one_letter_code
_entity_poly.pdbx_strand_id
1 'polypeptide(L)'
;MTRMTRKSFATLPFLTPLLFRKNTVKIPLRCFLSLILTIFMKRFFLPVLVAVFAILQSHSQITYTPANAHSHNDYAQANPFFGAYNLQCGAIEADVFLKDGELMVAHHPDEIKPERTFHALYLQPLAAQHREGKIYPLQLLIDLKTSAGPTLETLVNHLNRFPYVFGDNKSVKVVISGNMPSPNDFGKYPSWVSFDGRFEETYSDAALARVPLFSAPFSTVSRWTGVGLFPKEDRERLVELVNRAHQKGKKVRFWGTPDNEAVWKELMAVGVDWIGTDAPQALANYFKSTKPADSQYTNTVPAYTPYQPSYKSDGSNKTPKNIIFLIGDGMGLAQMHTGMIANHGQLHMALFRHLGLMQTQPAETFITDSAAAGTALATGYKTKNGTIGMDATLVARPSLTVTAKQKGKKCAVISSGPITDATPAVFYAHQPKRSMQEEIAADFLKEPLDILAGGGAKYFFERKDKANLGDSLKARQYDVIRKYAEITNQNKAEKFVVLDDQATLSIEKGRGNFLPLTVKESISHFQKTAKKGFFIMAEGAQIDYAGHANNTGYVVNEVLDFDQAVGEALRFADEDGQTLVIVTADHETGAMSITGGSESEGMIKGNFGSKGHSAIMVPVYAYGPQSQQFGGIYQNTELSNRIRRLLEESK
;
A
#
# COMPACT_ATOMS: atom_id res chain seq x y z
N MET A 1 34.01 -8.02 -63.35
CA MET A 1 32.88 -8.82 -62.83
C MET A 1 32.16 -7.99 -61.75
N THR A 2 30.87 -7.70 -61.98
CA THR A 2 29.77 -7.40 -61.01
C THR A 2 30.02 -6.42 -59.85
N ARG A 3 29.48 -5.18 -59.88
CA ARG A 3 28.15 -4.70 -59.33
C ARG A 3 28.00 -4.90 -57.81
N MET A 4 27.51 -3.97 -56.96
CA MET A 4 26.54 -2.89 -57.15
C MET A 4 26.57 -1.87 -55.95
N THR A 5 26.66 -0.58 -56.28
CA THR A 5 25.90 0.62 -55.83
C THR A 5 25.77 1.11 -54.37
N ARG A 6 26.30 2.33 -54.13
CA ARG A 6 25.66 3.46 -53.39
C ARG A 6 25.43 4.63 -54.37
N LYS A 7 24.27 5.29 -54.31
CA LYS A 7 23.83 6.53 -55.00
C LYS A 7 23.15 7.39 -53.92
N SER A 8 23.08 8.73 -53.93
CA SER A 8 23.65 9.80 -54.76
C SER A 8 23.53 11.11 -53.93
N PHE A 9 24.40 12.08 -54.20
CA PHE A 9 24.26 13.50 -53.84
C PHE A 9 24.72 14.33 -55.05
N ALA A 10 24.30 15.61 -55.10
CA ALA A 10 24.52 16.64 -56.13
C ALA A 10 23.37 16.75 -57.15
N THR A 11 22.88 17.93 -57.58
CA THR A 11 23.56 19.21 -57.90
C THR A 11 22.62 20.45 -57.90
N LEU A 12 23.24 21.62 -57.71
CA LEU A 12 22.93 23.07 -57.93
C LEU A 12 22.29 23.47 -59.31
N PRO A 13 22.12 24.78 -59.72
CA PRO A 13 21.57 26.03 -59.13
C PRO A 13 20.81 26.96 -60.17
N PHE A 14 20.64 28.26 -59.83
CA PHE A 14 20.35 29.50 -60.63
C PHE A 14 18.93 30.10 -60.64
N LEU A 15 18.81 31.35 -60.14
CA LEU A 15 18.29 32.52 -60.90
C LEU A 15 18.55 33.86 -60.17
N THR A 16 18.78 34.89 -60.98
CA THR A 16 19.37 36.24 -60.75
C THR A 16 18.39 37.31 -60.17
N PRO A 17 18.88 38.52 -59.78
CA PRO A 17 18.14 39.51 -58.99
C PRO A 17 17.44 40.61 -59.83
N LEU A 18 16.40 41.24 -59.27
CA LEU A 18 15.78 42.46 -59.80
C LEU A 18 15.65 43.58 -58.75
N LEU A 19 15.75 44.82 -59.24
CA LEU A 19 15.96 46.09 -58.54
C LEU A 19 14.75 46.68 -57.78
N PHE A 20 15.12 47.46 -56.75
CA PHE A 20 14.43 48.54 -56.01
C PHE A 20 13.04 49.06 -56.46
N ARG A 21 12.13 49.23 -55.48
CA ARG A 21 11.35 50.48 -55.31
C ARG A 21 10.93 50.72 -53.85
N LYS A 22 11.12 51.95 -53.40
CA LYS A 22 10.74 52.54 -52.09
C LYS A 22 9.22 52.54 -51.92
N ASN A 23 8.74 52.18 -50.71
CA ASN A 23 7.64 52.87 -50.03
C ASN A 23 7.59 52.43 -48.55
N THR A 24 8.20 53.24 -47.70
CA THR A 24 8.15 53.13 -46.23
C THR A 24 6.82 53.67 -45.72
N VAL A 25 5.95 52.80 -45.18
CA VAL A 25 4.95 53.19 -44.18
C VAL A 25 5.58 52.95 -42.81
N LYS A 26 5.97 54.02 -42.11
CA LYS A 26 6.42 53.94 -40.72
C LYS A 26 5.19 53.76 -39.84
N ILE A 27 4.87 52.52 -39.48
CA ILE A 27 3.96 52.24 -38.36
C ILE A 27 4.76 52.53 -37.08
N PRO A 28 4.30 53.40 -36.17
CA PRO A 28 5.01 53.68 -34.94
C PRO A 28 5.14 52.39 -34.11
N LEU A 29 6.35 52.11 -33.64
CA LEU A 29 6.72 50.87 -32.94
C LEU A 29 5.78 50.53 -31.77
N ARG A 30 5.17 51.55 -31.13
CA ARG A 30 4.14 51.41 -30.09
C ARG A 30 2.84 50.75 -30.57
N CYS A 31 2.39 51.03 -31.81
CA CYS A 31 1.18 50.42 -32.37
C CYS A 31 1.43 48.97 -32.82
N PHE A 32 2.64 48.66 -33.28
CA PHE A 32 3.01 47.30 -33.68
C PHE A 32 3.19 46.36 -32.47
N LEU A 33 3.80 46.85 -31.38
CA LEU A 33 3.87 46.09 -30.13
C LEU A 33 2.50 45.91 -29.47
N SER A 34 1.62 46.92 -29.48
CA SER A 34 0.27 46.79 -28.90
C SER A 34 -0.59 45.78 -29.66
N LEU A 35 -0.51 45.74 -30.99
CA LEU A 35 -1.25 44.79 -31.81
C LEU A 35 -0.71 43.35 -31.65
N ILE A 36 0.61 43.16 -31.58
CA ILE A 36 1.22 41.85 -31.32
C ILE A 36 0.87 41.37 -29.90
N LEU A 37 0.94 42.23 -28.88
CA LEU A 37 0.60 41.86 -27.51
C LEU A 37 -0.89 41.51 -27.36
N THR A 38 -1.78 42.21 -28.07
CA THR A 38 -3.23 41.94 -28.05
C THR A 38 -3.58 40.64 -28.80
N ILE A 39 -2.91 40.35 -29.92
CA ILE A 39 -3.08 39.10 -30.67
C ILE A 39 -2.47 37.91 -29.90
N PHE A 40 -1.31 38.09 -29.28
CA PHE A 40 -0.66 37.06 -28.45
C PHE A 40 -1.48 36.76 -27.18
N MET A 41 -2.03 37.80 -26.53
CA MET A 41 -2.92 37.63 -25.38
C MET A 41 -4.23 36.92 -25.72
N LYS A 42 -4.85 37.23 -26.87
CA LYS A 42 -6.14 36.62 -27.27
C LYS A 42 -6.02 35.24 -27.93
N ARG A 43 -4.94 34.96 -28.68
CA ARG A 43 -4.76 33.67 -29.38
C ARG A 43 -3.97 32.62 -28.61
N PHE A 44 -3.13 33.02 -27.65
CA PHE A 44 -2.30 32.07 -26.90
C PHE A 44 -2.58 32.12 -25.40
N PHE A 45 -2.79 33.29 -24.81
CA PHE A 45 -3.02 33.38 -23.36
C PHE A 45 -4.45 33.04 -22.94
N LEU A 46 -5.47 33.46 -23.70
CA LEU A 46 -6.88 33.14 -23.38
C LEU A 46 -7.22 31.64 -23.49
N PRO A 47 -6.79 30.88 -24.53
CA PRO A 47 -7.00 29.43 -24.55
C PRO A 47 -6.12 28.70 -23.53
N VAL A 48 -4.94 29.22 -23.18
CA VAL A 48 -4.11 28.65 -22.09
C VAL A 48 -4.71 28.95 -20.71
N LEU A 49 -5.32 30.11 -20.50
CA LEU A 49 -6.02 30.42 -19.24
C LEU A 49 -7.32 29.60 -19.10
N VAL A 50 -8.04 29.36 -20.20
CA VAL A 50 -9.20 28.46 -20.24
C VAL A 50 -8.77 26.99 -20.09
N ALA A 51 -7.62 26.59 -20.64
CA ALA A 51 -7.06 25.26 -20.41
C ALA A 51 -6.55 25.08 -18.97
N VAL A 52 -5.94 26.10 -18.37
CA VAL A 52 -5.46 26.08 -16.97
C VAL A 52 -6.63 26.16 -15.97
N PHE A 53 -7.73 26.84 -16.29
CA PHE A 53 -8.97 26.78 -15.51
C PHE A 53 -9.77 25.49 -15.74
N ALA A 54 -9.68 24.85 -16.91
CA ALA A 54 -10.28 23.54 -17.16
C ALA A 54 -9.53 22.40 -16.42
N ILE A 55 -8.24 22.58 -16.11
CA ILE A 55 -7.43 21.64 -15.33
C ILE A 55 -7.62 21.83 -13.81
N LEU A 56 -8.34 22.87 -13.38
CA LEU A 56 -8.72 23.14 -11.99
C LEU A 56 -10.22 22.96 -11.73
N GLN A 57 -10.89 22.06 -12.46
CA GLN A 57 -12.07 21.41 -11.87
C GLN A 57 -11.55 20.42 -10.82
N SER A 58 -11.56 20.87 -9.57
CA SER A 58 -11.57 20.00 -8.41
C SER A 58 -12.73 19.02 -8.58
N HIS A 59 -12.44 17.86 -9.16
CA HIS A 59 -13.32 16.71 -9.05
C HIS A 59 -13.32 16.39 -7.55
N SER A 60 -14.34 16.87 -6.85
CA SER A 60 -14.56 16.47 -5.46
C SER A 60 -14.68 14.95 -5.49
N GLN A 61 -13.64 14.28 -4.98
CA GLN A 61 -13.60 12.84 -4.96
C GLN A 61 -14.74 12.38 -4.05
N ILE A 62 -15.67 11.59 -4.61
CA ILE A 62 -16.81 11.07 -3.87
C ILE A 62 -16.27 10.31 -2.65
N THR A 63 -16.67 10.73 -1.45
CA THR A 63 -16.43 9.94 -0.24
C THR A 63 -17.48 8.86 -0.19
N TYR A 64 -17.07 7.62 -0.49
CA TYR A 64 -17.99 6.50 -0.54
C TYR A 64 -18.36 6.03 0.86
N THR A 65 -19.65 5.89 1.09
CA THR A 65 -20.25 5.37 2.32
C THR A 65 -21.36 4.40 1.94
N PRO A 66 -22.00 3.70 2.90
CA PRO A 66 -23.21 2.93 2.58
C PRO A 66 -24.28 3.73 1.83
N ALA A 67 -24.34 5.05 1.99
CA ALA A 67 -25.25 5.91 1.22
C ALA A 67 -24.98 5.95 -0.31
N ASN A 68 -23.87 5.35 -0.79
CA ASN A 68 -23.55 5.15 -2.21
C ASN A 68 -23.86 3.73 -2.71
N ALA A 69 -24.23 2.80 -1.82
CA ALA A 69 -24.63 1.46 -2.21
C ALA A 69 -26.03 1.47 -2.84
N HIS A 70 -26.15 0.75 -3.96
CA HIS A 70 -27.41 0.38 -4.58
C HIS A 70 -27.62 -1.12 -4.38
N SER A 71 -28.56 -1.50 -3.53
CA SER A 71 -28.90 -2.91 -3.32
C SER A 71 -29.71 -3.41 -4.51
N HIS A 72 -29.01 -4.10 -5.42
CA HIS A 72 -29.60 -4.76 -6.56
C HIS A 72 -30.33 -6.02 -6.09
N ASN A 73 -31.41 -6.36 -6.79
CA ASN A 73 -32.28 -7.49 -6.44
C ASN A 73 -32.58 -7.57 -4.93
N ASP A 74 -32.86 -6.44 -4.28
CA ASP A 74 -33.02 -6.38 -2.81
C ASP A 74 -34.12 -7.34 -2.31
N TYR A 75 -35.13 -7.56 -3.15
CA TYR A 75 -36.18 -8.52 -2.88
C TYR A 75 -35.68 -9.97 -2.76
N ALA A 76 -34.55 -10.33 -3.37
CA ALA A 76 -33.95 -11.66 -3.26
C ALA A 76 -33.12 -11.84 -1.98
N GLN A 77 -32.87 -10.77 -1.21
CA GLN A 77 -32.15 -10.84 0.06
C GLN A 77 -32.93 -11.65 1.10
N ALA A 78 -32.20 -12.20 2.08
CA ALA A 78 -32.81 -12.96 3.19
C ALA A 78 -33.85 -12.15 3.98
N ASN A 79 -33.60 -10.84 4.13
CA ASN A 79 -34.52 -9.87 4.73
C ASN A 79 -34.76 -8.73 3.72
N PRO A 80 -35.72 -8.88 2.78
CA PRO A 80 -36.06 -7.85 1.81
C PRO A 80 -36.32 -6.51 2.49
N PHE A 81 -35.92 -5.41 1.86
CA PHE A 81 -35.91 -4.06 2.38
C PHE A 81 -34.96 -3.84 3.57
N PHE A 82 -35.13 -4.58 4.67
CA PHE A 82 -34.43 -4.34 5.93
C PHE A 82 -32.92 -4.60 5.86
N GLY A 83 -32.47 -5.56 5.03
CA GLY A 83 -31.05 -5.85 4.86
C GLY A 83 -30.26 -4.62 4.40
N ALA A 84 -30.68 -4.02 3.29
CA ALA A 84 -30.07 -2.80 2.77
C ALA A 84 -30.42 -1.56 3.58
N TYR A 85 -31.67 -1.42 4.04
CA TYR A 85 -32.13 -0.24 4.75
C TYR A 85 -31.40 -0.04 6.09
N ASN A 86 -31.20 -1.11 6.86
CA ASN A 86 -30.49 -1.04 8.16
C ASN A 86 -29.00 -0.72 7.99
N LEU A 87 -28.44 -1.00 6.81
CA LEU A 87 -27.06 -0.62 6.46
C LEU A 87 -26.94 0.83 5.99
N GLN A 88 -28.06 1.55 5.89
CA GLN A 88 -28.15 2.90 5.31
C GLN A 88 -27.75 2.94 3.83
N CYS A 89 -28.09 1.89 3.07
CA CYS A 89 -27.96 1.92 1.61
C CYS A 89 -28.73 3.10 1.02
N GLY A 90 -28.12 3.86 0.11
CA GLY A 90 -28.76 5.04 -0.47
C GLY A 90 -29.77 4.73 -1.58
N ALA A 91 -29.70 3.53 -2.18
CA ALA A 91 -30.66 3.06 -3.15
C ALA A 91 -31.03 1.58 -2.96
N ILE A 92 -32.29 1.25 -3.20
CA ILE A 92 -32.86 -0.10 -3.12
C ILE A 92 -33.70 -0.36 -4.37
N GLU A 93 -33.56 -1.55 -4.97
CA GLU A 93 -34.26 -1.94 -6.19
C GLU A 93 -35.33 -3.01 -5.95
N ALA A 94 -36.50 -2.81 -6.57
CA ALA A 94 -37.59 -3.78 -6.60
C ALA A 94 -38.06 -4.05 -8.04
N ASP A 95 -38.09 -5.32 -8.43
CA ASP A 95 -38.64 -5.76 -9.71
C ASP A 95 -40.15 -5.98 -9.55
N VAL A 96 -40.97 -5.30 -10.36
CA VAL A 96 -42.43 -5.25 -10.17
C VAL A 96 -43.18 -5.73 -11.42
N PHE A 97 -44.07 -6.70 -11.21
CA PHE A 97 -45.05 -7.18 -12.16
C PHE A 97 -46.45 -6.70 -11.76
N LEU A 98 -47.24 -6.20 -12.71
CA LEU A 98 -48.69 -6.08 -12.55
C LEU A 98 -49.35 -7.42 -12.90
N LYS A 99 -50.00 -8.06 -11.92
CA LYS A 99 -50.71 -9.33 -12.11
C LYS A 99 -52.03 -9.30 -11.36
N ASP A 100 -53.13 -9.58 -12.06
CA ASP A 100 -54.49 -9.62 -11.50
C ASP A 100 -54.89 -8.35 -10.72
N GLY A 101 -54.38 -7.19 -11.15
CA GLY A 101 -54.63 -5.88 -10.52
C GLY A 101 -53.73 -5.56 -9.32
N GLU A 102 -52.83 -6.45 -8.92
CA GLU A 102 -51.89 -6.27 -7.81
C GLU A 102 -50.44 -6.15 -8.30
N LEU A 103 -49.59 -5.47 -7.51
CA LEU A 103 -48.17 -5.29 -7.81
C LEU A 103 -47.35 -6.36 -7.08
N MET A 104 -46.83 -7.32 -7.84
CA MET A 104 -46.06 -8.47 -7.36
C MET A 104 -44.57 -8.22 -7.51
N VAL A 105 -43.76 -8.70 -6.57
CA VAL A 105 -42.29 -8.55 -6.59
C VAL A 105 -41.62 -9.89 -6.88
N ALA A 106 -40.94 -9.97 -8.02
CA ALA A 106 -40.24 -11.16 -8.51
C ALA A 106 -39.26 -10.76 -9.63
N HIS A 107 -38.25 -11.60 -9.94
CA HIS A 107 -37.38 -11.36 -11.10
C HIS A 107 -38.03 -11.89 -12.39
N HIS A 108 -38.62 -13.10 -12.30
CA HIS A 108 -39.34 -13.75 -13.39
C HIS A 108 -40.82 -14.03 -13.06
N PRO A 109 -41.71 -14.14 -14.06
CA PRO A 109 -43.14 -14.38 -13.83
C PRO A 109 -43.46 -15.66 -13.06
N ASP A 110 -42.65 -16.71 -13.20
CA ASP A 110 -42.78 -18.02 -12.55
C ASP A 110 -42.36 -18.01 -11.07
N GLU A 111 -41.65 -16.97 -10.62
CA GLU A 111 -41.25 -16.77 -9.23
C GLU A 111 -42.29 -16.00 -8.41
N ILE A 112 -43.36 -15.51 -9.03
CA ILE A 112 -44.39 -14.71 -8.36
C ILE A 112 -45.08 -15.54 -7.28
N LYS A 113 -44.99 -15.06 -6.03
CA LYS A 113 -45.70 -15.65 -4.87
C LYS A 113 -46.76 -14.68 -4.35
N PRO A 114 -47.98 -15.14 -4.01
CA PRO A 114 -49.09 -14.28 -3.59
C PRO A 114 -48.76 -13.36 -2.40
N GLU A 115 -47.93 -13.81 -1.47
CA GLU A 115 -47.53 -13.07 -0.28
C GLU A 115 -46.46 -12.00 -0.54
N ARG A 116 -45.81 -12.02 -1.71
CA ARG A 116 -44.70 -11.12 -2.07
C ARG A 116 -45.17 -9.94 -2.92
N THR A 117 -46.06 -9.14 -2.34
CA THR A 117 -46.52 -7.90 -2.99
C THR A 117 -45.55 -6.75 -2.74
N PHE A 118 -45.54 -5.78 -3.64
CA PHE A 118 -44.77 -4.54 -3.46
C PHE A 118 -45.21 -3.79 -2.21
N HIS A 119 -46.51 -3.88 -1.90
CA HIS A 119 -47.06 -3.32 -0.67
C HIS A 119 -46.45 -3.95 0.59
N ALA A 120 -46.42 -5.29 0.67
CA ALA A 120 -45.91 -6.01 1.83
C ALA A 120 -44.38 -5.86 1.99
N LEU A 121 -43.62 -5.93 0.90
CA LEU A 121 -42.16 -5.92 0.97
C LEU A 121 -41.55 -4.52 1.09
N TYR A 122 -42.21 -3.47 0.59
CA TYR A 122 -41.61 -2.13 0.53
C TYR A 122 -42.49 -1.04 1.15
N LEU A 123 -43.77 -0.97 0.81
CA LEU A 123 -44.63 0.14 1.28
C LEU A 123 -44.92 0.06 2.77
N GLN A 124 -45.27 -1.12 3.28
CA GLN A 124 -45.51 -1.33 4.72
C GLN A 124 -44.25 -1.07 5.56
N PRO A 125 -43.06 -1.62 5.21
CA PRO A 125 -41.84 -1.30 5.93
C PRO A 125 -41.48 0.19 5.90
N LEU A 126 -41.58 0.87 4.75
CA LEU A 126 -41.34 2.32 4.67
C LEU A 126 -42.32 3.13 5.53
N ALA A 127 -43.61 2.77 5.52
CA ALA A 127 -44.60 3.41 6.37
C ALA A 127 -44.30 3.18 7.87
N ALA A 128 -43.81 2.00 8.24
CA ALA A 128 -43.36 1.72 9.60
C ALA A 128 -42.13 2.57 9.98
N GLN A 129 -41.11 2.62 9.12
CA GLN A 129 -39.92 3.46 9.37
C GLN A 129 -40.26 4.95 9.49
N HIS A 130 -41.25 5.44 8.73
CA HIS A 130 -41.75 6.80 8.88
C HIS A 130 -42.37 7.05 10.25
N ARG A 131 -43.26 6.14 10.70
CA ARG A 131 -43.89 6.25 12.04
C ARG A 131 -42.87 6.23 13.17
N GLU A 132 -41.76 5.51 12.98
CA GLU A 132 -40.65 5.43 13.94
C GLU A 132 -39.66 6.60 13.84
N GLY A 133 -39.84 7.54 12.91
CA GLY A 133 -38.91 8.67 12.70
C GLY A 133 -37.55 8.26 12.12
N LYS A 134 -37.46 7.09 11.49
CA LYS A 134 -36.22 6.49 10.96
C LYS A 134 -36.04 6.66 9.45
N ILE A 135 -36.86 7.48 8.81
CA ILE A 135 -36.75 7.75 7.36
C ILE A 135 -35.51 8.60 7.08
N TYR A 136 -34.65 8.09 6.21
CA TYR A 136 -33.50 8.81 5.68
C TYR A 136 -33.65 9.02 4.15
N PRO A 137 -32.82 9.87 3.52
CA PRO A 137 -32.82 10.02 2.06
C PRO A 137 -32.54 8.69 1.36
N LEU A 138 -33.55 8.17 0.65
CA LEU A 138 -33.50 6.86 0.00
C LEU A 138 -34.03 6.97 -1.42
N GLN A 139 -33.33 6.40 -2.39
CA GLN A 139 -33.86 6.17 -3.72
C GLN A 139 -34.49 4.78 -3.78
N LEU A 140 -35.80 4.72 -4.01
CA LEU A 140 -36.50 3.48 -4.32
C LEU A 140 -36.59 3.35 -5.84
N LEU A 141 -35.75 2.49 -6.41
CA LEU A 141 -35.74 2.19 -7.83
C LEU A 141 -36.71 1.03 -8.10
N ILE A 142 -37.68 1.25 -8.98
CA ILE A 142 -38.74 0.30 -9.26
C ILE A 142 -38.62 -0.12 -10.73
N ASP A 143 -38.16 -1.34 -10.96
CA ASP A 143 -37.95 -1.90 -12.29
C ASP A 143 -39.25 -2.57 -12.76
N LEU A 144 -39.88 -1.99 -13.80
CA LEU A 144 -41.14 -2.51 -14.31
C LEU A 144 -40.91 -3.70 -15.23
N LYS A 145 -41.41 -4.87 -14.86
CA LYS A 145 -41.34 -6.09 -15.68
C LYS A 145 -42.55 -6.29 -16.60
N THR A 146 -43.63 -5.55 -16.37
CA THR A 146 -44.83 -5.48 -17.23
C THR A 146 -44.94 -4.13 -17.93
N SER A 147 -45.91 -3.98 -18.85
CA SER A 147 -46.09 -2.76 -19.64
C SER A 147 -46.22 -1.49 -18.79
N ALA A 148 -45.51 -0.42 -19.18
CA ALA A 148 -45.41 0.84 -18.44
C ALA A 148 -46.74 1.40 -17.93
N GLY A 149 -47.71 1.65 -18.84
CA GLY A 149 -48.91 2.44 -18.53
C GLY A 149 -49.74 1.87 -17.37
N PRO A 150 -50.35 0.67 -17.52
CA PRO A 150 -51.18 0.08 -16.47
C PRO A 150 -50.40 -0.16 -15.16
N THR A 151 -49.14 -0.56 -15.27
CA THR A 151 -48.29 -0.83 -14.11
C THR A 151 -47.99 0.45 -13.33
N LEU A 152 -47.65 1.54 -14.02
CA LEU A 152 -47.35 2.84 -13.40
C LEU A 152 -48.59 3.50 -12.81
N GLU A 153 -49.74 3.41 -13.48
CA GLU A 153 -50.99 3.91 -12.93
C GLU A 153 -51.32 3.22 -11.61
N THR A 154 -51.23 1.89 -11.59
CA THR A 154 -51.45 1.09 -10.37
C THR A 154 -50.42 1.42 -9.28
N LEU A 155 -49.15 1.56 -9.65
CA LEU A 155 -48.06 1.93 -8.74
C LEU A 155 -48.28 3.30 -8.11
N VAL A 156 -48.59 4.32 -8.92
CA VAL A 156 -48.87 5.67 -8.43
C VAL A 156 -50.08 5.65 -7.49
N ASN A 157 -51.13 4.89 -7.81
CA ASN A 157 -52.27 4.71 -6.92
C ASN A 157 -51.89 4.07 -5.58
N HIS A 158 -50.98 3.10 -5.57
CA HIS A 158 -50.47 2.49 -4.33
C HIS A 158 -49.62 3.48 -3.52
N LEU A 159 -48.72 4.22 -4.16
CA LEU A 159 -47.84 5.21 -3.52
C LEU A 159 -48.63 6.40 -2.96
N ASN A 160 -49.69 6.85 -3.64
CA ASN A 160 -50.57 7.94 -3.21
C ASN A 160 -51.34 7.63 -1.91
N ARG A 161 -51.45 6.35 -1.51
CA ARG A 161 -51.99 5.96 -0.20
C ARG A 161 -51.03 6.29 0.96
N PHE A 162 -49.78 6.65 0.66
CA PHE A 162 -48.73 6.99 1.61
C PHE A 162 -48.14 8.38 1.35
N PRO A 163 -48.96 9.46 1.34
CA PRO A 163 -48.51 10.82 0.99
C PRO A 163 -47.55 11.43 2.02
N TYR A 164 -47.41 10.79 3.19
CA TYR A 164 -46.44 11.16 4.20
C TYR A 164 -45.03 10.61 3.90
N VAL A 165 -44.91 9.54 3.10
CA VAL A 165 -43.65 8.93 2.65
C VAL A 165 -43.25 9.42 1.25
N PHE A 166 -44.20 9.57 0.32
CA PHE A 166 -43.94 9.92 -1.07
C PHE A 166 -44.50 11.31 -1.45
N GLY A 167 -43.81 12.02 -2.35
CA GLY A 167 -44.14 13.39 -2.76
C GLY A 167 -42.89 14.23 -3.06
N ASP A 168 -43.06 15.43 -3.63
CA ASP A 168 -41.94 16.24 -4.16
C ASP A 168 -40.86 16.55 -3.13
N ASN A 169 -41.28 16.81 -1.89
CA ASN A 169 -40.41 17.21 -0.78
C ASN A 169 -40.18 16.09 0.25
N LYS A 170 -40.33 14.82 -0.15
CA LYS A 170 -40.07 13.69 0.73
C LYS A 170 -38.67 13.12 0.59
N SER A 171 -38.17 12.49 1.66
CA SER A 171 -36.85 11.86 1.70
C SER A 171 -36.74 10.62 0.81
N VAL A 172 -37.85 9.93 0.57
CA VAL A 172 -37.89 8.80 -0.36
C VAL A 172 -38.15 9.32 -1.77
N LYS A 173 -37.20 9.08 -2.68
CA LYS A 173 -37.29 9.44 -4.10
C LYS A 173 -37.63 8.20 -4.92
N VAL A 174 -38.67 8.29 -5.73
CA VAL A 174 -39.13 7.18 -6.57
C VAL A 174 -38.54 7.33 -7.96
N VAL A 175 -37.84 6.30 -8.42
CA VAL A 175 -37.27 6.24 -9.75
C VAL A 175 -37.76 4.99 -10.46
N ILE A 176 -38.35 5.16 -11.63
CA ILE A 176 -38.87 4.06 -12.45
C ILE A 176 -37.77 3.62 -13.42
N SER A 177 -37.57 2.31 -13.55
CA SER A 177 -36.70 1.68 -14.56
C SER A 177 -37.44 0.53 -15.27
N GLY A 178 -36.72 -0.32 -16.01
CA GLY A 178 -37.31 -1.44 -16.75
C GLY A 178 -38.14 -0.99 -17.96
N ASN A 179 -39.36 -1.51 -18.09
CA ASN A 179 -40.34 -1.16 -19.13
C ASN A 179 -40.93 0.25 -18.91
N MET A 180 -40.09 1.28 -19.02
CA MET A 180 -40.47 2.69 -18.89
C MET A 180 -41.29 3.20 -20.07
N PRO A 181 -42.13 4.23 -19.88
CA PRO A 181 -42.75 4.96 -20.98
C PRO A 181 -41.71 5.76 -21.77
N SER A 182 -42.08 6.27 -22.95
CA SER A 182 -41.21 7.18 -23.72
C SER A 182 -40.87 8.43 -22.90
N PRO A 183 -39.66 9.02 -23.06
CA PRO A 183 -39.30 10.28 -22.40
C PRO A 183 -40.31 11.42 -22.62
N ASN A 184 -40.99 11.45 -23.77
CA ASN A 184 -42.04 12.43 -24.07
C ASN A 184 -43.27 12.29 -23.17
N ASP A 185 -43.48 11.12 -22.58
CA ASP A 185 -44.62 10.81 -21.70
C ASP A 185 -44.29 10.99 -20.22
N PHE A 186 -43.05 11.31 -19.84
CA PHE A 186 -42.67 11.51 -18.43
C PHE A 186 -43.52 12.58 -17.74
N GLY A 187 -43.92 13.61 -18.48
CA GLY A 187 -44.79 14.69 -17.99
C GLY A 187 -46.21 14.26 -17.61
N LYS A 188 -46.67 13.07 -18.03
CA LYS A 188 -48.01 12.55 -17.69
C LYS A 188 -48.10 12.03 -16.26
N TYR A 189 -46.97 11.82 -15.58
CA TYR A 189 -46.90 11.25 -14.23
C TYR A 189 -46.57 12.33 -13.19
N PRO A 190 -46.98 12.16 -11.92
CA PRO A 190 -46.73 13.13 -10.85
C PRO A 190 -45.27 13.56 -10.78
N SER A 191 -45.01 14.84 -10.53
CA SER A 191 -43.66 15.45 -10.60
C SER A 191 -42.61 14.76 -9.74
N TRP A 192 -43.03 14.15 -8.63
CA TRP A 192 -42.15 13.42 -7.69
C TRP A 192 -41.80 12.00 -8.14
N VAL A 193 -42.40 11.49 -9.22
CA VAL A 193 -41.98 10.27 -9.89
C VAL A 193 -40.93 10.63 -10.94
N SER A 194 -39.75 10.05 -10.82
CA SER A 194 -38.64 10.24 -11.75
C SER A 194 -38.33 8.96 -12.52
N PHE A 195 -37.48 9.04 -13.55
CA PHE A 195 -37.21 7.95 -14.47
C PHE A 195 -35.72 7.73 -14.66
N ASP A 196 -35.30 6.49 -14.78
CA ASP A 196 -33.92 6.09 -15.06
C ASP A 196 -33.51 6.55 -16.47
N GLY A 197 -32.33 7.13 -16.59
CA GLY A 197 -31.79 7.66 -17.84
C GLY A 197 -31.05 6.58 -18.64
N ARG A 198 -31.21 6.59 -19.96
CA ARG A 198 -30.52 5.72 -20.91
C ARG A 198 -29.57 6.54 -21.79
N PHE A 199 -28.34 6.06 -21.98
CA PHE A 199 -27.30 6.84 -22.67
C PHE A 199 -27.52 6.96 -24.18
N GLU A 200 -28.34 6.07 -24.74
CA GLU A 200 -28.75 5.99 -26.13
C GLU A 200 -30.00 6.84 -26.44
N GLU A 201 -30.72 7.30 -25.41
CA GLU A 201 -31.93 8.11 -25.56
C GLU A 201 -31.61 9.60 -25.65
N THR A 202 -32.46 10.33 -26.37
CA THR A 202 -32.42 11.80 -26.42
C THR A 202 -33.56 12.39 -25.60
N TYR A 203 -33.23 13.32 -24.71
CA TYR A 203 -34.19 13.95 -23.80
C TYR A 203 -34.38 15.42 -24.14
N SER A 204 -35.63 15.88 -24.14
CA SER A 204 -35.92 17.31 -24.00
C SER A 204 -35.53 17.79 -22.60
N ASP A 205 -35.35 19.11 -22.41
CA ASP A 205 -35.01 19.66 -21.09
C ASP A 205 -36.04 19.28 -20.02
N ALA A 206 -37.33 19.30 -20.38
CA ALA A 206 -38.42 18.90 -19.49
C ALA A 206 -38.35 17.41 -19.12
N ALA A 207 -38.02 16.53 -20.06
CA ALA A 207 -37.84 15.11 -19.77
C ALA A 207 -36.57 14.86 -18.95
N LEU A 208 -35.47 15.53 -19.27
CA LEU A 208 -34.19 15.41 -18.55
C LEU A 208 -34.28 15.91 -17.11
N ALA A 209 -35.14 16.89 -16.83
CA ALA A 209 -35.45 17.33 -15.46
C ALA A 209 -36.06 16.20 -14.60
N ARG A 210 -36.71 15.20 -15.23
CA ARG A 210 -37.30 14.02 -14.58
C ARG A 210 -36.33 12.83 -14.48
N VAL A 211 -35.09 12.99 -14.93
CA VAL A 211 -34.05 11.95 -14.90
C VAL A 211 -33.04 12.28 -13.79
N PRO A 212 -32.96 11.52 -12.69
CA PRO A 212 -32.03 11.79 -11.59
C PRO A 212 -30.70 11.04 -11.73
N LEU A 213 -30.70 9.92 -12.46
CA LEU A 213 -29.53 9.12 -12.76
C LEU A 213 -29.58 8.57 -14.20
N PHE A 214 -28.42 8.18 -14.72
CA PHE A 214 -28.30 7.34 -15.91
C PHE A 214 -27.79 5.95 -15.53
N SER A 215 -28.35 4.91 -16.16
CA SER A 215 -27.93 3.53 -15.96
C SER A 215 -27.53 2.86 -17.28
N ALA A 216 -26.56 1.96 -17.22
CA ALA A 216 -26.15 1.13 -18.35
C ALA A 216 -25.75 -0.29 -17.92
N PRO A 217 -25.86 -1.30 -18.78
CA PRO A 217 -25.27 -2.60 -18.51
C PRO A 217 -23.75 -2.47 -18.46
N PHE A 218 -23.09 -3.04 -17.44
CA PHE A 218 -21.63 -3.05 -17.36
C PHE A 218 -21.00 -3.72 -18.58
N SER A 219 -21.67 -4.73 -19.15
CA SER A 219 -21.26 -5.44 -20.37
C SER A 219 -21.17 -4.57 -21.63
N THR A 220 -21.75 -3.36 -21.64
CA THR A 220 -21.57 -2.39 -22.74
C THR A 220 -20.22 -1.69 -22.65
N VAL A 221 -19.59 -1.71 -21.48
CA VAL A 221 -18.32 -1.03 -21.21
C VAL A 221 -17.17 -2.04 -21.10
N SER A 222 -17.36 -3.12 -20.35
CA SER A 222 -16.32 -4.12 -20.09
C SER A 222 -16.88 -5.52 -19.86
N ARG A 223 -16.03 -6.52 -20.10
CA ARG A 223 -16.25 -7.91 -19.67
C ARG A 223 -15.32 -8.33 -18.52
N TRP A 224 -14.60 -7.37 -17.93
CA TRP A 224 -13.66 -7.62 -16.84
C TRP A 224 -14.39 -8.17 -15.61
N THR A 225 -13.87 -9.24 -15.03
CA THR A 225 -14.50 -9.96 -13.92
C THR A 225 -14.02 -9.51 -12.54
N GLY A 226 -13.11 -8.55 -12.47
CA GLY A 226 -12.39 -8.18 -11.24
C GLY A 226 -11.04 -8.87 -11.07
N VAL A 227 -10.63 -9.73 -12.02
CA VAL A 227 -9.35 -10.47 -11.99
C VAL A 227 -8.34 -9.85 -12.96
N GLY A 228 -7.11 -9.61 -12.49
CA GLY A 228 -6.07 -8.97 -13.28
C GLY A 228 -6.26 -7.46 -13.42
N LEU A 229 -5.46 -6.82 -14.28
CA LEU A 229 -5.57 -5.38 -14.53
C LEU A 229 -6.88 -5.07 -15.28
N PHE A 230 -7.56 -4.00 -14.90
CA PHE A 230 -8.71 -3.48 -15.66
C PHE A 230 -8.21 -3.06 -17.06
N PRO A 231 -8.80 -3.58 -18.16
CA PRO A 231 -8.36 -3.23 -19.52
C PRO A 231 -8.43 -1.72 -19.77
N LYS A 232 -7.33 -1.12 -20.23
CA LYS A 232 -7.19 0.33 -20.34
C LYS A 232 -8.30 0.97 -21.18
N GLU A 233 -8.59 0.40 -22.34
CA GLU A 233 -9.60 0.90 -23.28
C GLU A 233 -11.02 0.80 -22.70
N ASP A 234 -11.29 -0.25 -21.92
CA ASP A 234 -12.58 -0.40 -21.23
C ASP A 234 -12.73 0.65 -20.12
N ARG A 235 -11.64 0.94 -19.40
CA ARG A 235 -11.63 1.97 -18.35
C ARG A 235 -11.85 3.36 -18.93
N GLU A 236 -11.28 3.66 -20.10
CA GLU A 236 -11.51 4.92 -20.82
C GLU A 236 -12.99 5.08 -21.21
N ARG A 237 -13.64 4.04 -21.74
CA ARG A 237 -15.09 4.04 -22.04
C ARG A 237 -15.94 4.23 -20.77
N LEU A 238 -15.55 3.59 -19.68
CA LEU A 238 -16.23 3.74 -18.39
C LEU A 238 -16.19 5.20 -17.91
N VAL A 239 -14.99 5.81 -17.92
CA VAL A 239 -14.78 7.21 -17.56
C VAL A 239 -15.59 8.15 -18.46
N GLU A 240 -15.64 7.88 -19.76
CA GLU A 240 -16.43 8.69 -20.71
C GLU A 240 -17.92 8.72 -20.34
N LEU A 241 -18.52 7.56 -20.06
CA LEU A 241 -19.95 7.50 -19.69
C LEU A 241 -20.23 8.17 -18.35
N VAL A 242 -19.35 8.00 -17.35
CA VAL A 242 -19.46 8.69 -16.07
C VAL A 242 -19.44 10.20 -16.28
N ASN A 243 -18.46 10.71 -17.02
CA ASN A 243 -18.34 12.12 -17.33
C ASN A 243 -19.55 12.67 -18.09
N ARG A 244 -20.11 11.90 -19.03
CA ARG A 244 -21.33 12.30 -19.78
C ARG A 244 -22.55 12.49 -18.86
N ALA A 245 -22.72 11.65 -17.85
CA ALA A 245 -23.80 11.79 -16.87
C ALA A 245 -23.54 12.99 -15.94
N HIS A 246 -22.31 13.11 -15.43
CA HIS A 246 -21.92 14.20 -14.53
C HIS A 246 -21.97 15.58 -15.19
N GLN A 247 -21.63 15.70 -16.47
CA GLN A 247 -21.79 16.95 -17.25
C GLN A 247 -23.25 17.42 -17.33
N LYS A 248 -24.22 16.51 -17.19
CA LYS A 248 -25.66 16.81 -17.11
C LYS A 248 -26.14 16.99 -15.67
N GLY A 249 -25.24 16.96 -14.69
CA GLY A 249 -25.54 17.02 -13.26
C GLY A 249 -26.31 15.81 -12.75
N LYS A 250 -26.19 14.65 -13.39
CA LYS A 250 -26.93 13.43 -13.06
C LYS A 250 -26.00 12.37 -12.47
N LYS A 251 -26.52 11.55 -11.56
CA LYS A 251 -25.81 10.39 -11.03
C LYS A 251 -25.63 9.30 -12.10
N VAL A 252 -24.70 8.38 -11.91
CA VAL A 252 -24.53 7.22 -12.80
C VAL A 252 -24.47 5.90 -12.04
N ARG A 253 -25.02 4.84 -12.65
CA ARG A 253 -25.00 3.45 -12.19
C ARG A 253 -24.67 2.50 -13.35
N PHE A 254 -23.98 1.41 -13.04
CA PHE A 254 -23.87 0.27 -13.95
C PHE A 254 -24.49 -0.97 -13.31
N TRP A 255 -25.33 -1.69 -14.06
CA TRP A 255 -25.96 -2.94 -13.60
C TRP A 255 -25.32 -4.16 -14.27
N GLY A 256 -25.46 -5.33 -13.66
CA GLY A 256 -24.78 -6.55 -14.12
C GLY A 256 -23.26 -6.50 -13.95
N THR A 257 -22.78 -5.73 -12.97
CA THR A 257 -21.37 -5.69 -12.57
C THR A 257 -21.00 -6.96 -11.79
N PRO A 258 -19.83 -7.59 -12.03
CA PRO A 258 -19.36 -8.65 -11.14
C PRO A 258 -19.23 -8.13 -9.71
N ASP A 259 -19.82 -8.83 -8.74
CA ASP A 259 -20.01 -8.33 -7.39
C ASP A 259 -18.83 -8.70 -6.48
N ASN A 260 -17.73 -7.94 -6.60
CA ASN A 260 -16.52 -8.13 -5.80
C ASN A 260 -15.75 -6.82 -5.58
N GLU A 261 -14.85 -6.85 -4.59
CA GLU A 261 -14.09 -5.67 -4.15
C GLU A 261 -13.27 -5.00 -5.25
N ALA A 262 -12.70 -5.77 -6.18
CA ALA A 262 -11.90 -5.22 -7.27
C ALA A 262 -12.75 -4.39 -8.23
N VAL A 263 -13.95 -4.87 -8.57
CA VAL A 263 -14.90 -4.14 -9.41
C VAL A 263 -15.45 -2.92 -8.67
N TRP A 264 -15.88 -3.06 -7.40
CA TRP A 264 -16.33 -1.92 -6.61
C TRP A 264 -15.26 -0.82 -6.57
N LYS A 265 -14.00 -1.18 -6.29
CA LYS A 265 -12.86 -0.26 -6.25
C LYS A 265 -12.72 0.54 -7.55
N GLU A 266 -12.76 -0.13 -8.70
CA GLU A 266 -12.58 0.56 -9.99
C GLU A 266 -13.77 1.44 -10.34
N LEU A 267 -15.01 1.00 -10.09
CA LEU A 267 -16.21 1.84 -10.26
C LEU A 267 -16.14 3.10 -9.39
N MET A 268 -15.70 2.96 -8.14
CA MET A 268 -15.51 4.11 -7.25
C MET A 268 -14.40 5.05 -7.75
N ALA A 269 -13.29 4.49 -8.22
CA ALA A 269 -12.11 5.23 -8.67
C ALA A 269 -12.41 6.09 -9.91
N VAL A 270 -13.35 5.66 -10.76
CA VAL A 270 -13.79 6.45 -11.92
C VAL A 270 -14.99 7.36 -11.62
N GLY A 271 -15.54 7.32 -10.41
CA GLY A 271 -16.59 8.23 -9.95
C GLY A 271 -18.03 7.76 -10.13
N VAL A 272 -18.29 6.44 -10.21
CA VAL A 272 -19.68 5.93 -10.28
C VAL A 272 -20.43 6.21 -8.98
N ASP A 273 -21.53 6.97 -9.03
CA ASP A 273 -22.26 7.40 -7.83
C ASP A 273 -22.94 6.27 -7.07
N TRP A 274 -23.55 5.33 -7.80
CA TRP A 274 -24.30 4.20 -7.28
C TRP A 274 -23.57 2.90 -7.57
N ILE A 275 -22.95 2.32 -6.53
CA ILE A 275 -22.27 1.03 -6.61
C ILE A 275 -23.31 -0.08 -6.43
N GLY A 276 -23.65 -0.75 -7.53
CA GLY A 276 -24.58 -1.88 -7.54
C GLY A 276 -23.96 -3.11 -6.89
N THR A 277 -24.73 -3.80 -6.04
CA THR A 277 -24.33 -5.04 -5.38
C THR A 277 -25.54 -5.92 -5.08
N ASP A 278 -25.37 -7.24 -5.20
CA ASP A 278 -26.30 -8.24 -4.69
C ASP A 278 -25.91 -8.66 -3.24
N ALA A 279 -24.81 -8.12 -2.70
CA ALA A 279 -24.30 -8.38 -1.36
C ALA A 279 -24.09 -7.07 -0.55
N PRO A 280 -25.16 -6.34 -0.19
CA PRO A 280 -25.07 -5.02 0.44
C PRO A 280 -24.27 -4.99 1.75
N GLN A 281 -24.30 -6.08 2.54
CA GLN A 281 -23.51 -6.20 3.76
C GLN A 281 -22.00 -6.24 3.47
N ALA A 282 -21.58 -6.94 2.42
CA ALA A 282 -20.18 -7.05 2.03
C ALA A 282 -19.65 -5.70 1.54
N LEU A 283 -20.41 -5.01 0.68
CA LEU A 283 -20.06 -3.67 0.22
C LEU A 283 -20.02 -2.64 1.37
N ALA A 284 -20.98 -2.70 2.31
CA ALA A 284 -20.98 -1.82 3.48
C ALA A 284 -19.77 -2.07 4.40
N ASN A 285 -19.33 -3.32 4.54
CA ASN A 285 -18.10 -3.65 5.26
C ASN A 285 -16.87 -3.13 4.52
N TYR A 286 -16.86 -3.23 3.19
CA TYR A 286 -15.80 -2.70 2.35
C TYR A 286 -15.64 -1.18 2.50
N PHE A 287 -16.73 -0.41 2.53
CA PHE A 287 -16.67 1.03 2.83
C PHE A 287 -16.10 1.36 4.22
N LYS A 288 -16.20 0.43 5.18
CA LYS A 288 -15.62 0.60 6.53
C LYS A 288 -14.16 0.16 6.60
N SER A 289 -13.76 -0.84 5.80
CA SER A 289 -12.40 -1.38 5.78
C SER A 289 -11.44 -0.56 4.92
N THR A 290 -11.96 0.17 3.94
CA THR A 290 -11.16 1.00 3.04
C THR A 290 -10.70 2.28 3.72
N LYS A 291 -9.44 2.27 4.19
CA LYS A 291 -8.57 3.44 4.09
C LYS A 291 -7.82 3.35 2.76
N PRO A 292 -8.21 4.11 1.72
CA PRO A 292 -7.65 3.98 0.38
C PRO A 292 -6.18 4.37 0.25
N ALA A 293 -5.60 5.06 1.24
CA ALA A 293 -4.24 5.58 1.18
C ALA A 293 -3.15 4.58 1.61
N ASP A 294 -3.49 3.53 2.37
CA ASP A 294 -2.48 2.69 3.04
C ASP A 294 -2.20 1.36 2.30
N SER A 295 -3.06 0.94 1.38
CA SER A 295 -2.92 -0.34 0.64
C SER A 295 -2.24 -0.18 -0.72
N GLN A 296 -2.36 0.98 -1.37
CA GLN A 296 -1.73 1.25 -2.67
C GLN A 296 -0.67 2.32 -2.53
N TYR A 297 0.52 2.04 -3.03
CA TYR A 297 1.66 2.95 -3.01
C TYR A 297 2.32 2.97 -4.37
N THR A 298 2.71 4.16 -4.83
CA THR A 298 3.57 4.32 -6.00
C THR A 298 4.82 5.06 -5.55
N ASN A 299 5.97 4.46 -5.77
CA ASN A 299 7.23 5.09 -5.41
C ASN A 299 7.46 6.34 -6.25
N THR A 300 7.56 7.50 -5.58
CA THR A 300 7.84 8.78 -6.23
C THR A 300 9.32 9.16 -6.12
N VAL A 301 10.11 8.40 -5.36
CA VAL A 301 11.55 8.62 -5.21
C VAL A 301 12.26 7.95 -6.39
N PRO A 302 13.28 8.60 -6.99
CA PRO A 302 14.07 7.99 -8.05
C PRO A 302 14.64 6.63 -7.63
N ALA A 303 14.48 5.65 -8.51
CA ALA A 303 15.07 4.33 -8.36
C ALA A 303 16.60 4.42 -8.25
N TYR A 304 17.19 3.53 -7.46
CA TYR A 304 18.63 3.37 -7.39
C TYR A 304 19.06 2.10 -8.12
N THR A 305 20.25 2.16 -8.71
CA THR A 305 20.88 1.00 -9.33
C THR A 305 21.63 0.19 -8.28
N PRO A 306 21.29 -1.09 -8.05
CA PRO A 306 22.04 -1.91 -7.12
C PRO A 306 23.49 -2.11 -7.56
N TYR A 307 24.40 -2.14 -6.58
CA TYR A 307 25.80 -2.55 -6.81
C TYR A 307 25.86 -3.95 -7.44
N GLN A 308 26.64 -4.10 -8.50
CA GLN A 308 26.81 -5.37 -9.22
C GLN A 308 28.06 -6.10 -8.70
N PRO A 309 27.93 -7.17 -7.90
CA PRO A 309 29.09 -7.88 -7.38
C PRO A 309 29.79 -8.72 -8.46
N SER A 310 31.09 -8.91 -8.29
CA SER A 310 31.93 -9.74 -9.14
C SER A 310 31.78 -11.25 -8.87
N TYR A 311 31.24 -11.62 -7.70
CA TYR A 311 31.05 -13.00 -7.23
C TYR A 311 32.33 -13.82 -7.08
N LYS A 312 33.50 -13.17 -6.98
CA LYS A 312 34.81 -13.88 -6.95
C LYS A 312 34.99 -14.77 -5.71
N SER A 313 34.48 -14.34 -4.57
CA SER A 313 34.60 -15.03 -3.27
C SER A 313 33.36 -15.84 -2.90
N ASP A 314 32.24 -15.63 -3.61
CA ASP A 314 30.94 -16.21 -3.32
C ASP A 314 30.97 -17.73 -3.46
N GLY A 315 30.48 -18.45 -2.44
CA GLY A 315 30.44 -19.91 -2.41
C GLY A 315 31.81 -20.58 -2.23
N SER A 316 32.89 -19.82 -1.98
CA SER A 316 34.22 -20.40 -1.81
C SER A 316 34.36 -21.16 -0.48
N ASN A 317 35.18 -22.21 -0.45
CA ASN A 317 35.42 -23.02 0.76
C ASN A 317 36.36 -22.35 1.80
N LYS A 318 36.66 -21.05 1.64
CA LYS A 318 37.49 -20.31 2.59
C LYS A 318 36.67 -20.02 3.85
N THR A 319 37.28 -20.14 5.02
CA THR A 319 36.64 -19.67 6.26
C THR A 319 36.54 -18.14 6.24
N PRO A 320 35.35 -17.54 6.44
CA PRO A 320 35.20 -16.10 6.44
C PRO A 320 35.97 -15.47 7.62
N LYS A 321 36.64 -14.35 7.34
CA LYS A 321 37.31 -13.53 8.35
C LYS A 321 36.30 -12.63 9.07
N ASN A 322 35.33 -12.10 8.34
CA ASN A 322 34.30 -11.22 8.87
C ASN A 322 32.91 -11.78 8.56
N ILE A 323 31.94 -11.49 9.42
CA ILE A 323 30.54 -11.82 9.19
C ILE A 323 29.70 -10.56 9.41
N ILE A 324 28.84 -10.23 8.46
CA ILE A 324 27.84 -9.17 8.57
C ILE A 324 26.47 -9.83 8.49
N PHE A 325 25.67 -9.72 9.55
CA PHE A 325 24.37 -10.31 9.68
C PHE A 325 23.29 -9.22 9.74
N LEU A 326 22.50 -9.09 8.67
CA LEU A 326 21.46 -8.09 8.55
C LEU A 326 20.08 -8.72 8.76
N ILE A 327 19.26 -8.09 9.60
CA ILE A 327 17.90 -8.54 9.94
C ILE A 327 16.91 -7.43 9.57
N GLY A 328 16.02 -7.70 8.61
CA GLY A 328 14.85 -6.85 8.40
C GLY A 328 13.73 -7.34 9.30
N ASP A 329 13.44 -6.66 10.40
CA ASP A 329 12.41 -7.08 11.36
C ASP A 329 11.04 -7.14 10.64
N GLY A 330 10.34 -8.28 10.72
CA GLY A 330 9.07 -8.48 10.00
C GLY A 330 9.17 -8.62 8.46
N MET A 331 10.38 -8.65 7.89
CA MET A 331 10.61 -8.65 6.43
C MET A 331 10.42 -10.03 5.78
N GLY A 332 9.18 -10.49 5.66
CA GLY A 332 8.82 -11.64 4.85
C GLY A 332 9.09 -11.44 3.35
N LEU A 333 8.84 -12.49 2.55
CA LEU A 333 9.00 -12.44 1.09
C LEU A 333 8.11 -11.37 0.44
N ALA A 334 6.92 -11.13 0.97
CA ALA A 334 6.00 -10.11 0.45
C ALA A 334 6.59 -8.70 0.65
N GLN A 335 7.08 -8.39 1.85
CA GLN A 335 7.71 -7.13 2.21
C GLN A 335 8.92 -6.88 1.32
N MET A 336 9.84 -7.85 1.22
CA MET A 336 11.01 -7.74 0.32
C MET A 336 10.58 -7.41 -1.12
N HIS A 337 9.60 -8.15 -1.65
CA HIS A 337 9.15 -7.98 -3.03
C HIS A 337 8.49 -6.61 -3.26
N THR A 338 7.89 -5.99 -2.24
CA THR A 338 7.39 -4.61 -2.38
C THR A 338 8.51 -3.60 -2.68
N GLY A 339 9.67 -3.72 -2.02
CA GLY A 339 10.83 -2.90 -2.32
C GLY A 339 11.37 -3.16 -3.72
N MET A 340 11.40 -4.42 -4.14
CA MET A 340 11.84 -4.79 -5.50
C MET A 340 10.93 -4.20 -6.58
N ILE A 341 9.61 -4.26 -6.42
CA ILE A 341 8.65 -3.63 -7.36
C ILE A 341 8.83 -2.11 -7.35
N ALA A 342 8.94 -1.50 -6.16
CA ALA A 342 9.12 -0.05 -6.00
C ALA A 342 10.41 0.47 -6.63
N ASN A 343 11.44 -0.37 -6.73
CA ASN A 343 12.71 -0.09 -7.38
C ASN A 343 12.83 -0.78 -8.75
N HIS A 344 11.70 -0.97 -9.45
CA HIS A 344 11.60 -1.46 -10.83
C HIS A 344 12.30 -2.81 -11.07
N GLY A 345 12.01 -3.79 -10.23
CA GLY A 345 12.50 -5.16 -10.33
C GLY A 345 13.92 -5.37 -9.79
N GLN A 346 14.46 -4.43 -9.00
CA GLN A 346 15.86 -4.45 -8.58
C GLN A 346 16.04 -4.19 -7.08
N LEU A 347 16.90 -4.97 -6.42
CA LEU A 347 17.40 -4.73 -5.06
C LEU A 347 18.83 -5.29 -4.95
N HIS A 348 19.63 -4.82 -3.98
CA HIS A 348 20.91 -5.45 -3.68
C HIS A 348 20.73 -6.89 -3.20
N MET A 349 19.75 -7.14 -2.31
CA MET A 349 19.49 -8.49 -1.81
C MET A 349 19.01 -9.47 -2.90
N ALA A 350 18.42 -8.97 -3.99
CA ALA A 350 18.01 -9.80 -5.13
C ALA A 350 19.20 -10.36 -5.94
N LEU A 351 20.43 -9.87 -5.70
CA LEU A 351 21.64 -10.34 -6.38
C LEU A 351 22.33 -11.50 -5.66
N PHE A 352 21.86 -11.91 -4.48
CA PHE A 352 22.44 -13.01 -3.72
C PHE A 352 22.10 -14.36 -4.38
N ARG A 353 23.11 -15.23 -4.58
CA ARG A 353 22.94 -16.51 -5.30
C ARG A 353 22.60 -17.69 -4.40
N HIS A 354 22.84 -17.57 -3.10
CA HIS A 354 22.56 -18.63 -2.14
C HIS A 354 21.38 -18.25 -1.25
N LEU A 355 20.32 -19.05 -1.35
CA LEU A 355 18.99 -18.74 -0.82
C LEU A 355 18.47 -19.89 0.04
N GLY A 356 17.85 -19.55 1.17
CA GLY A 356 17.14 -20.48 2.05
C GLY A 356 15.81 -19.91 2.52
N LEU A 357 15.01 -20.75 3.18
CA LEU A 357 13.80 -20.37 3.89
C LEU A 357 13.89 -20.83 5.34
N MET A 358 13.43 -19.97 6.25
CA MET A 358 13.60 -20.16 7.68
C MET A 358 12.26 -20.18 8.41
N GLN A 359 12.09 -21.20 9.26
CA GLN A 359 10.99 -21.35 10.20
C GLN A 359 11.32 -20.64 11.52
N THR A 360 10.36 -19.89 12.06
CA THR A 360 10.62 -18.88 13.11
C THR A 360 9.92 -19.15 14.43
N GLN A 361 9.16 -20.25 14.55
CA GLN A 361 8.31 -20.53 15.71
C GLN A 361 9.08 -20.54 17.04
N PRO A 362 8.52 -20.01 18.14
CA PRO A 362 9.13 -20.05 19.47
C PRO A 362 8.96 -21.44 20.11
N ALA A 363 9.39 -21.59 21.37
CA ALA A 363 9.34 -22.87 22.08
C ALA A 363 7.91 -23.32 22.45
N GLU A 364 6.98 -22.38 22.69
CA GLU A 364 5.69 -22.68 23.34
C GLU A 364 4.45 -22.29 22.53
N THR A 365 4.58 -21.44 21.52
CA THR A 365 3.46 -20.94 20.70
C THR A 365 3.72 -21.13 19.21
N PHE A 366 2.70 -20.93 18.37
CA PHE A 366 2.83 -21.09 16.93
C PHE A 366 3.42 -19.86 16.22
N ILE A 367 3.16 -18.65 16.76
CA ILE A 367 3.65 -17.39 16.21
C ILE A 367 4.65 -16.78 17.22
N THR A 368 5.82 -16.40 16.71
CA THR A 368 6.90 -15.80 17.50
C THR A 368 6.68 -14.30 17.69
N ASP A 369 7.37 -13.72 18.67
CA ASP A 369 7.72 -12.30 18.65
C ASP A 369 9.21 -12.10 18.32
N SER A 370 9.63 -10.85 18.12
CA SER A 370 11.02 -10.50 17.82
C SER A 370 12.01 -10.92 18.91
N ALA A 371 11.58 -10.98 20.18
CA ALA A 371 12.44 -11.41 21.29
C ALA A 371 12.77 -12.91 21.21
N ALA A 372 11.75 -13.76 21.01
CA ALA A 372 11.99 -15.19 20.87
C ALA A 372 12.72 -15.55 19.56
N ALA A 373 12.32 -14.92 18.45
CA ALA A 373 12.96 -15.13 17.15
C ALA A 373 14.41 -14.64 17.15
N GLY A 374 14.64 -13.42 17.62
CA GLY A 374 15.97 -12.84 17.82
C GLY A 374 16.83 -13.70 18.73
N THR A 375 16.30 -14.18 19.86
CA THR A 375 17.05 -15.07 20.76
C THR A 375 17.48 -16.36 20.06
N ALA A 376 16.61 -16.96 19.25
CA ALA A 376 16.97 -18.16 18.48
C ALA A 376 18.05 -17.87 17.43
N LEU A 377 17.99 -16.71 16.76
CA LEU A 377 19.00 -16.25 15.81
C LEU A 377 20.35 -15.94 16.49
N ALA A 378 20.31 -15.32 17.67
CA ALA A 378 21.50 -14.92 18.40
C ALA A 378 22.15 -16.10 19.12
N THR A 379 21.38 -17.08 19.62
CA THR A 379 21.90 -18.10 20.54
C THR A 379 21.84 -19.53 20.01
N GLY A 380 21.00 -19.82 19.02
CA GLY A 380 20.73 -21.19 18.57
C GLY A 380 19.76 -21.97 19.47
N TYR A 381 19.13 -21.32 20.45
CA TYR A 381 18.14 -21.93 21.35
C TYR A 381 16.76 -21.31 21.16
N LYS A 382 15.73 -22.16 21.12
CA LYS A 382 14.34 -21.71 21.20
C LYS A 382 14.04 -21.18 22.60
N THR A 383 13.16 -20.19 22.67
CA THR A 383 12.70 -19.60 23.93
C THR A 383 11.23 -19.18 23.86
N LYS A 384 10.72 -18.59 24.94
CA LYS A 384 9.35 -18.07 25.05
C LYS A 384 9.26 -16.66 24.47
N ASN A 385 8.09 -16.28 23.96
CA ASN A 385 7.87 -14.93 23.48
C ASN A 385 8.16 -13.89 24.58
N GLY A 386 8.82 -12.81 24.19
CA GLY A 386 9.25 -11.75 25.09
C GLY A 386 10.55 -12.03 25.86
N THR A 387 11.17 -13.20 25.76
CA THR A 387 12.43 -13.50 26.45
C THR A 387 13.65 -13.04 25.66
N ILE A 388 14.60 -12.38 26.31
CA ILE A 388 15.82 -11.80 25.70
C ILE A 388 17.03 -12.64 26.08
N GLY A 389 17.68 -13.28 25.10
CA GLY A 389 18.99 -13.93 25.26
C GLY A 389 19.03 -15.13 26.21
N MET A 390 17.86 -15.64 26.64
CA MET A 390 17.74 -16.79 27.53
C MET A 390 16.94 -17.90 26.85
N ASP A 391 17.22 -19.16 27.18
CA ASP A 391 16.41 -20.27 26.69
C ASP A 391 15.01 -20.34 27.35
N ALA A 392 14.20 -21.32 26.97
CA ALA A 392 12.86 -21.52 27.52
C ALA A 392 12.82 -21.78 29.04
N THR A 393 13.95 -22.12 29.67
CA THR A 393 14.11 -22.29 31.12
C THR A 393 14.63 -21.04 31.82
N LEU A 394 14.76 -19.93 31.09
CA LEU A 394 15.30 -18.63 31.53
C LEU A 394 16.79 -18.69 31.92
N VAL A 395 17.53 -19.67 31.39
CA VAL A 395 18.99 -19.72 31.53
C VAL A 395 19.61 -18.89 30.40
N ALA A 396 20.49 -17.96 30.76
CA ALA A 396 21.24 -17.14 29.80
C ALA A 396 22.06 -18.02 28.83
N ARG A 397 22.01 -17.70 27.54
CA ARG A 397 22.73 -18.45 26.49
C ARG A 397 23.70 -17.54 25.75
N PRO A 398 24.96 -17.97 25.51
CA PRO A 398 25.93 -17.14 24.82
C PRO A 398 25.49 -16.85 23.40
N SER A 399 25.45 -15.56 23.04
CA SER A 399 25.06 -15.10 21.70
C SER A 399 26.21 -15.23 20.69
N LEU A 400 25.93 -14.99 19.41
CA LEU A 400 26.94 -14.95 18.35
C LEU A 400 28.02 -13.88 18.60
N THR A 401 27.70 -12.75 19.24
CA THR A 401 28.71 -11.74 19.59
C THR A 401 29.66 -12.25 20.67
N VAL A 402 29.16 -13.00 21.66
CA VAL A 402 29.99 -13.67 22.67
C VAL A 402 30.96 -14.63 22.00
N THR A 403 30.47 -15.49 21.09
CA THR A 403 31.33 -16.40 20.32
C THR A 403 32.38 -15.64 19.51
N ALA A 404 31.99 -14.58 18.80
CA ALA A 404 32.92 -13.76 18.02
C ALA A 404 34.00 -13.10 18.90
N LYS A 405 33.61 -12.54 20.05
CA LYS A 405 34.55 -11.94 21.01
C LYS A 405 35.50 -12.96 21.64
N GLN A 406 35.06 -14.18 21.91
CA GLN A 406 35.95 -15.27 22.37
C GLN A 406 37.04 -15.61 21.35
N LYS A 407 36.79 -15.37 20.06
CA LYS A 407 37.79 -15.46 18.98
C LYS A 407 38.60 -14.18 18.77
N GLY A 408 38.40 -13.18 19.63
CA GLY A 408 39.07 -11.88 19.57
C GLY A 408 38.61 -11.01 18.40
N LYS A 409 37.43 -11.29 17.83
CA LYS A 409 36.80 -10.43 16.82
C LYS A 409 36.18 -9.22 17.47
N LYS A 410 36.17 -8.11 16.73
CA LYS A 410 35.44 -6.89 17.12
C LYS A 410 33.96 -7.04 16.79
N CYS A 411 33.06 -6.47 17.60
CA CYS A 411 31.61 -6.65 17.43
C CYS A 411 30.85 -5.33 17.39
N ALA A 412 29.87 -5.24 16.48
CA ALA A 412 28.89 -4.15 16.44
C ALA A 412 27.45 -4.68 16.45
N VAL A 413 26.56 -3.97 17.13
CA VAL A 413 25.11 -4.13 17.04
C VAL A 413 24.48 -2.78 16.68
N ILE A 414 23.73 -2.76 15.59
CA ILE A 414 23.18 -1.56 14.95
C ILE A 414 21.67 -1.75 14.73
N SER A 415 20.85 -0.75 14.99
CA SER A 415 19.39 -0.80 14.76
C SER A 415 18.83 0.55 14.32
N SER A 416 17.94 0.54 13.32
CA SER A 416 17.04 1.68 13.01
C SER A 416 15.81 1.76 13.92
N GLY A 417 16.00 1.35 15.18
CA GLY A 417 15.02 1.38 16.26
C GLY A 417 15.72 1.66 17.60
N PRO A 418 15.01 1.54 18.73
CA PRO A 418 15.63 1.58 20.04
C PRO A 418 16.65 0.45 20.18
N ILE A 419 17.88 0.76 20.59
CA ILE A 419 18.94 -0.25 20.69
C ILE A 419 18.70 -1.30 21.80
N THR A 420 17.71 -1.03 22.64
CA THR A 420 17.20 -1.85 23.73
C THR A 420 15.96 -2.66 23.34
N ASP A 421 15.40 -2.46 22.13
CA ASP A 421 14.34 -3.32 21.62
C ASP A 421 14.88 -4.74 21.38
N ALA A 422 13.96 -5.68 21.17
CA ALA A 422 14.23 -7.11 21.27
C ALA A 422 15.34 -7.61 20.33
N THR A 423 15.24 -7.34 19.04
CA THR A 423 16.16 -7.85 18.02
C THR A 423 17.61 -7.44 18.27
N PRO A 424 17.95 -6.18 18.63
CA PRO A 424 19.32 -5.84 19.01
C PRO A 424 19.70 -6.33 20.41
N ALA A 425 18.78 -6.28 21.38
CA ALA A 425 19.05 -6.65 22.77
C ALA A 425 19.52 -8.09 22.93
N VAL A 426 18.95 -9.04 22.18
CA VAL A 426 19.30 -10.48 22.27
C VAL A 426 20.75 -10.80 21.93
N PHE A 427 21.49 -9.86 21.32
CA PHE A 427 22.90 -10.02 21.02
C PHE A 427 23.84 -9.55 22.14
N TYR A 428 23.34 -8.90 23.20
CA TYR A 428 24.19 -8.41 24.30
C TYR A 428 23.56 -8.47 25.70
N ALA A 429 22.27 -8.80 25.82
CA ALA A 429 21.54 -8.75 27.09
C ALA A 429 20.81 -10.07 27.40
N HIS A 430 20.47 -10.24 28.68
CA HIS A 430 19.75 -11.41 29.18
C HIS A 430 18.65 -10.97 30.14
N GLN A 431 17.40 -10.95 29.69
CA GLN A 431 16.26 -10.55 30.51
C GLN A 431 15.05 -11.46 30.28
N PRO A 432 14.26 -11.78 31.32
CA PRO A 432 13.08 -12.63 31.17
C PRO A 432 11.97 -11.95 30.35
N LYS A 433 11.99 -10.62 30.21
CA LYS A 433 10.98 -9.83 29.50
C LYS A 433 11.62 -8.71 28.69
N ARG A 434 11.22 -8.58 27.42
CA ARG A 434 11.64 -7.51 26.50
C ARG A 434 11.25 -6.11 26.99
N SER A 435 10.25 -6.00 27.87
CA SER A 435 9.84 -4.73 28.47
C SER A 435 10.85 -4.17 29.49
N MET A 436 11.86 -4.94 29.92
CA MET A 436 12.87 -4.53 30.90
C MET A 436 13.99 -3.69 30.27
N GLN A 437 13.60 -2.61 29.58
CA GLN A 437 14.48 -1.83 28.71
C GLN A 437 15.64 -1.15 29.47
N GLU A 438 15.42 -0.71 30.72
CA GLU A 438 16.49 -0.17 31.56
C GLU A 438 17.48 -1.27 31.97
N GLU A 439 16.99 -2.45 32.33
CA GLU A 439 17.85 -3.58 32.69
C GLU A 439 18.61 -4.12 31.48
N ILE A 440 17.99 -4.16 30.30
CA ILE A 440 18.64 -4.46 29.02
C ILE A 440 19.78 -3.47 28.77
N ALA A 441 19.54 -2.16 28.91
CA ALA A 441 20.59 -1.15 28.74
C ALA A 441 21.76 -1.36 29.74
N ALA A 442 21.46 -1.77 30.97
CA ALA A 442 22.46 -2.05 31.98
C ALA A 442 23.28 -3.33 31.69
N ASP A 443 22.67 -4.35 31.07
CA ASP A 443 23.36 -5.59 30.68
C ASP A 443 24.48 -5.35 29.67
N PHE A 444 24.38 -4.32 28.82
CA PHE A 444 25.48 -3.93 27.93
C PHE A 444 26.79 -3.66 28.68
N LEU A 445 26.73 -3.18 29.93
CA LEU A 445 27.93 -2.95 30.74
C LEU A 445 28.58 -4.24 31.25
N LYS A 446 27.84 -5.36 31.24
CA LYS A 446 28.33 -6.70 31.62
C LYS A 446 28.94 -7.42 30.42
N GLU A 447 28.33 -7.28 29.24
CA GLU A 447 28.81 -7.85 27.97
C GLU A 447 29.08 -6.77 26.91
N PRO A 448 30.09 -5.90 27.13
CA PRO A 448 30.31 -4.73 26.28
C PRO A 448 30.76 -5.10 24.86
N LEU A 449 30.16 -4.49 23.84
CA LEU A 449 30.57 -4.61 22.42
C LEU A 449 31.43 -3.43 21.99
N ASP A 450 32.14 -3.50 20.87
CA ASP A 450 32.98 -2.38 20.41
C ASP A 450 32.15 -1.21 19.87
N ILE A 451 31.04 -1.51 19.19
CA ILE A 451 30.08 -0.52 18.68
C ILE A 451 28.66 -0.92 19.08
N LEU A 452 27.89 0.05 19.58
CA LEU A 452 26.45 -0.09 19.79
C LEU A 452 25.77 1.15 19.20
N ALA A 453 24.82 1.01 18.28
CA ALA A 453 24.23 2.16 17.60
C ALA A 453 22.74 2.02 17.33
N GLY A 454 21.94 2.97 17.83
CA GLY A 454 20.51 3.06 17.60
C GLY A 454 19.91 4.22 18.40
N GLY A 455 18.61 4.15 18.69
CA GLY A 455 17.95 5.08 19.61
C GLY A 455 17.77 4.50 21.02
N GLY A 456 16.85 5.08 21.78
CA GLY A 456 16.52 4.66 23.14
C GLY A 456 17.38 5.35 24.20
N ALA A 457 17.81 6.59 23.95
CA ALA A 457 18.70 7.33 24.84
C ALA A 457 18.16 7.42 26.28
N LYS A 458 16.84 7.56 26.44
CA LYS A 458 16.18 7.61 27.74
C LYS A 458 16.52 6.42 28.66
N TYR A 459 16.73 5.22 28.13
CA TYR A 459 17.04 4.03 28.96
C TYR A 459 18.48 4.02 29.51
N PHE A 460 19.35 4.89 28.98
CA PHE A 460 20.71 5.10 29.45
C PHE A 460 20.85 6.32 30.36
N PHE A 461 20.06 7.38 30.12
CA PHE A 461 20.23 8.69 30.78
C PHE A 461 19.07 9.12 31.70
N GLU A 462 17.85 8.63 31.47
CA GLU A 462 16.62 9.06 32.16
C GLU A 462 16.01 7.92 32.97
N ARG A 463 16.87 7.12 33.59
CA ARG A 463 16.49 5.89 34.30
C ARG A 463 15.73 6.14 35.58
N LYS A 464 14.89 5.18 35.98
CA LYS A 464 14.14 5.22 37.24
C LYS A 464 15.05 5.24 38.47
N ASP A 465 16.14 4.49 38.42
CA ASP A 465 17.16 4.42 39.47
C ASP A 465 18.10 5.64 39.53
N LYS A 466 17.90 6.63 38.63
CA LYS A 466 18.73 7.83 38.48
C LYS A 466 20.19 7.57 38.11
N ALA A 467 20.56 6.34 37.77
CA ALA A 467 21.89 6.06 37.25
C ALA A 467 22.04 6.68 35.86
N ASN A 468 23.26 7.14 35.55
CA ASN A 468 23.64 7.58 34.21
C ASN A 468 24.61 6.55 33.62
N LEU A 469 24.11 5.71 32.70
CA LEU A 469 24.94 4.70 32.06
C LEU A 469 25.94 5.34 31.08
N GLY A 470 25.70 6.54 30.59
CA GLY A 470 26.66 7.29 29.77
C GLY A 470 27.97 7.57 30.49
N ASP A 471 27.91 7.91 31.79
CA ASP A 471 29.12 8.11 32.59
C ASP A 471 29.85 6.78 32.83
N SER A 472 29.09 5.70 33.02
CA SER A 472 29.62 4.33 33.11
C SER A 472 30.28 3.87 31.82
N LEU A 473 29.79 4.30 30.65
CA LEU A 473 30.35 4.04 29.33
C LEU A 473 31.63 4.85 29.10
N LYS A 474 31.62 6.15 29.43
CA LYS A 474 32.82 7.00 29.37
C LYS A 474 33.94 6.48 30.27
N ALA A 475 33.62 6.02 31.48
CA ALA A 475 34.58 5.38 32.39
C ALA A 475 35.20 4.10 31.78
N ARG A 476 34.49 3.43 30.87
CA ARG A 476 34.96 2.28 30.09
C ARG A 476 35.58 2.69 28.74
N GLN A 477 35.92 3.97 28.56
CA GLN A 477 36.53 4.54 27.36
C GLN A 477 35.68 4.40 26.09
N TYR A 478 34.36 4.42 26.23
CA TYR A 478 33.47 4.63 25.09
C TYR A 478 33.34 6.12 24.83
N ASP A 479 33.39 6.47 23.54
CA ASP A 479 32.77 7.71 23.09
C ASP A 479 31.25 7.53 23.06
N VAL A 480 30.51 8.48 23.63
CA VAL A 480 29.05 8.39 23.78
C VAL A 480 28.42 9.53 22.99
N ILE A 481 27.82 9.17 21.86
CA ILE A 481 27.34 10.08 20.83
C ILE A 481 25.83 10.12 20.89
N ARG A 482 25.24 11.31 21.00
CA ARG A 482 23.79 11.48 21.15
C ARG A 482 23.09 11.99 19.90
N LYS A 483 23.86 12.39 18.89
CA LYS A 483 23.36 12.77 17.57
C LYS A 483 24.27 12.18 16.52
N TYR A 484 23.72 11.43 15.59
CA TYR A 484 24.48 10.76 14.55
C TYR A 484 25.31 11.74 13.70
N ALA A 485 24.78 12.94 13.47
CA ALA A 485 25.50 14.02 12.77
C ALA A 485 26.82 14.45 13.45
N GLU A 486 27.03 14.11 14.73
CA GLU A 486 28.27 14.36 15.46
C GLU A 486 29.33 13.29 15.21
N ILE A 487 28.97 12.16 14.56
CA ILE A 487 29.95 11.21 14.03
C ILE A 487 30.64 11.88 12.86
N THR A 488 31.78 12.51 13.14
CA THR A 488 32.67 12.95 12.07
C THR A 488 33.29 11.71 11.40
N ASN A 489 33.69 11.81 10.13
CA ASN A 489 34.56 10.84 9.43
C ASN A 489 35.92 10.57 10.15
N GLN A 490 36.09 11.07 11.38
CA GLN A 490 37.27 11.10 12.19
C GLN A 490 37.00 10.67 13.64
N ASN A 491 35.93 9.92 13.96
CA ASN A 491 35.87 9.32 15.29
C ASN A 491 37.07 8.38 15.47
N LYS A 492 37.98 8.76 16.37
CA LYS A 492 39.21 8.02 16.68
C LYS A 492 39.04 7.09 17.88
N ALA A 493 37.89 7.11 18.54
CA ALA A 493 37.62 6.25 19.69
C ALA A 493 37.65 4.78 19.24
N GLU A 494 38.35 3.93 19.99
CA GLU A 494 38.39 2.50 19.69
C GLU A 494 37.00 1.87 19.79
N LYS A 495 36.17 2.38 20.70
CA LYS A 495 34.82 1.92 21.00
C LYS A 495 33.88 3.12 21.11
N PHE A 496 32.67 3.00 20.58
CA PHE A 496 31.68 4.07 20.65
C PHE A 496 30.26 3.54 20.76
N VAL A 497 29.40 4.34 21.40
CA VAL A 497 27.97 4.11 21.53
C VAL A 497 27.23 5.30 20.93
N VAL A 498 26.34 5.03 19.99
CA VAL A 498 25.44 6.01 19.38
C VAL A 498 24.03 5.80 19.92
N LEU A 499 23.49 6.81 20.58
CA LEU A 499 22.15 6.85 21.15
C LEU A 499 21.41 8.08 20.60
N ASP A 500 20.97 7.98 19.36
CA ASP A 500 20.23 9.03 18.66
C ASP A 500 18.79 8.58 18.45
N ASP A 501 17.85 9.21 19.13
CA ASP A 501 16.42 8.85 19.02
C ASP A 501 15.84 9.16 17.63
N GLN A 502 16.53 9.96 16.79
CA GLN A 502 16.18 10.12 15.37
C GLN A 502 16.24 8.78 14.62
N ALA A 503 17.10 7.84 15.06
CA ALA A 503 17.17 6.49 14.52
C ALA A 503 15.85 5.71 14.67
N THR A 504 14.99 6.08 15.63
CA THR A 504 13.70 5.42 15.91
C THR A 504 12.54 5.92 15.05
N LEU A 505 12.78 6.91 14.19
CA LEU A 505 11.77 7.42 13.27
C LEU A 505 11.65 6.52 12.03
N SER A 506 10.51 6.59 11.36
CA SER A 506 10.42 6.07 9.99
C SER A 506 11.17 6.98 9.02
N ILE A 507 11.48 6.47 7.83
CA ILE A 507 12.01 7.25 6.71
C ILE A 507 11.08 8.43 6.39
N GLU A 508 9.78 8.19 6.33
CA GLU A 508 8.76 9.23 6.09
C GLU A 508 8.74 10.32 7.16
N LYS A 509 9.14 9.98 8.40
CA LYS A 509 9.24 10.92 9.52
C LYS A 509 10.63 11.55 9.67
N GLY A 510 11.53 11.33 8.71
CA GLY A 510 12.81 12.03 8.66
C GLY A 510 13.96 11.35 9.41
N ARG A 511 13.94 10.02 9.59
CA ARG A 511 15.12 9.28 10.07
C ARG A 511 16.38 9.58 9.24
N GLY A 512 16.21 9.73 7.93
CA GLY A 512 17.32 9.80 6.98
C GLY A 512 18.08 8.47 6.88
N ASN A 513 19.29 8.51 6.33
CA ASN A 513 20.09 7.34 5.99
C ASN A 513 20.87 6.76 7.19
N PHE A 514 20.30 6.81 8.40
CA PHE A 514 20.99 6.39 9.63
C PHE A 514 21.57 4.98 9.51
N LEU A 515 20.76 4.00 9.10
CA LEU A 515 21.16 2.60 9.07
C LEU A 515 22.30 2.32 8.06
N PRO A 516 22.16 2.65 6.75
CA PRO A 516 23.23 2.38 5.78
C PRO A 516 24.53 3.12 6.12
N LEU A 517 24.45 4.36 6.61
CA LEU A 517 25.64 5.11 7.03
C LEU A 517 26.33 4.46 8.23
N THR A 518 25.57 4.03 9.25
CA THR A 518 26.14 3.41 10.45
C THR A 518 26.83 2.08 10.12
N VAL A 519 26.24 1.29 9.23
CA VAL A 519 26.84 0.03 8.74
C VAL A 519 28.17 0.33 8.03
N LYS A 520 28.17 1.29 7.10
CA LYS A 520 29.37 1.69 6.35
C LYS A 520 30.49 2.20 7.26
N GLU A 521 30.15 3.03 8.23
CA GLU A 521 31.12 3.59 9.19
C GLU A 521 31.68 2.50 10.11
N SER A 522 30.85 1.58 10.59
CA SER A 522 31.28 0.45 11.42
C SER A 522 32.22 -0.48 10.66
N ILE A 523 31.92 -0.80 9.39
CA ILE A 523 32.83 -1.53 8.49
C ILE A 523 34.16 -0.78 8.36
N SER A 524 34.11 0.52 8.04
CA SER A 524 35.31 1.36 7.85
C SER A 524 36.17 1.46 9.11
N HIS A 525 35.54 1.47 10.28
CA HIS A 525 36.22 1.46 11.58
C HIS A 525 36.91 0.12 11.85
N PHE A 526 36.19 -0.99 11.66
CA PHE A 526 36.74 -2.33 11.91
C PHE A 526 37.78 -2.77 10.88
N GLN A 527 37.73 -2.29 9.64
CA GLN A 527 38.83 -2.49 8.69
C GLN A 527 40.18 -1.98 9.25
N LYS A 528 40.16 -0.91 10.05
CA LYS A 528 41.35 -0.30 10.64
C LYS A 528 41.76 -0.94 11.97
N THR A 529 40.80 -1.43 12.74
CA THR A 529 41.01 -1.82 14.14
C THR A 529 40.90 -3.33 14.41
N ALA A 530 40.15 -4.08 13.60
CA ALA A 530 39.79 -5.48 13.83
C ALA A 530 40.75 -6.46 13.14
N LYS A 531 41.97 -6.61 13.68
CA LYS A 531 43.01 -7.48 13.10
C LYS A 531 42.55 -8.93 12.89
N LYS A 532 41.78 -9.49 13.85
CA LYS A 532 41.21 -10.85 13.81
C LYS A 532 39.85 -10.95 13.08
N GLY A 533 39.43 -9.87 12.43
CA GLY A 533 38.11 -9.74 11.80
C GLY A 533 37.02 -9.31 12.78
N PHE A 534 35.79 -9.22 12.28
CA PHE A 534 34.67 -8.66 13.01
C PHE A 534 33.34 -9.39 12.78
N PHE A 535 32.38 -9.15 13.67
CA PHE A 535 30.98 -9.53 13.54
C PHE A 535 30.10 -8.28 13.66
N ILE A 536 29.25 -8.01 12.67
CA ILE A 536 28.27 -6.93 12.73
C ILE A 536 26.87 -7.55 12.66
N MET A 537 25.99 -7.18 13.59
CA MET A 537 24.56 -7.35 13.44
C MET A 537 23.93 -5.99 13.17
N ALA A 538 23.13 -5.87 12.10
CA ALA A 538 22.42 -4.64 11.75
C ALA A 538 20.94 -4.90 11.47
N GLU A 539 20.06 -4.06 12.01
CA GLU A 539 18.62 -4.26 11.96
C GLU A 539 17.88 -3.11 11.25
N GLY A 540 17.03 -3.46 10.30
CA GLY A 540 15.96 -2.60 9.78
C GLY A 540 14.68 -2.77 10.58
N ALA A 541 14.56 -2.09 11.72
CA ALA A 541 13.50 -2.34 12.73
C ALA A 541 12.09 -1.92 12.28
N GLN A 542 12.00 -0.83 11.52
CA GLN A 542 10.71 -0.21 11.20
C GLN A 542 9.90 -0.96 10.12
N ILE A 543 10.47 -1.97 9.45
CA ILE A 543 9.73 -2.79 8.47
C ILE A 543 8.58 -3.51 9.19
N ASP A 544 8.83 -4.05 10.38
CA ASP A 544 7.82 -4.65 11.26
C ASP A 544 6.76 -3.64 11.69
N TYR A 545 7.19 -2.45 12.11
CA TYR A 545 6.29 -1.38 12.56
C TYR A 545 5.36 -0.94 11.42
N ALA A 546 5.88 -0.92 10.18
CA ALA A 546 5.10 -0.67 8.98
C ALA A 546 4.11 -1.80 8.67
N GLY A 547 4.52 -3.06 8.88
CA GLY A 547 3.67 -4.23 8.81
C GLY A 547 2.51 -4.18 9.81
N HIS A 548 2.78 -3.84 11.07
CA HIS A 548 1.77 -3.64 12.12
C HIS A 548 0.80 -2.49 11.81
N ALA A 549 1.29 -1.45 11.13
CA ALA A 549 0.48 -0.33 10.67
C ALA A 549 -0.40 -0.67 9.45
N ASN A 550 -0.18 -1.83 8.81
CA ASN A 550 -0.81 -2.24 7.56
C ASN A 550 -0.66 -1.17 6.46
N ASN A 551 0.54 -0.58 6.34
CA ASN A 551 0.81 0.50 5.42
C ASN A 551 1.88 0.10 4.39
N THR A 552 1.45 -0.10 3.14
CA THR A 552 2.30 -0.52 2.03
C THR A 552 3.43 0.47 1.74
N GLY A 553 3.16 1.78 1.77
CA GLY A 553 4.18 2.79 1.48
C GLY A 553 5.28 2.85 2.54
N TYR A 554 4.88 2.73 3.80
CA TYR A 554 5.80 2.64 4.92
C TYR A 554 6.66 1.38 4.81
N VAL A 555 6.08 0.21 4.51
CA VAL A 555 6.86 -1.03 4.29
C VAL A 555 7.88 -0.84 3.18
N VAL A 556 7.46 -0.29 2.04
CA VAL A 556 8.34 -0.03 0.89
C VAL A 556 9.52 0.87 1.28
N ASN A 557 9.25 2.01 1.90
CA ASN A 557 10.28 2.98 2.27
C ASN A 557 11.32 2.38 3.24
N GLU A 558 10.89 1.55 4.19
CA GLU A 558 11.79 0.89 5.14
C GLU A 558 12.59 -0.26 4.52
N VAL A 559 11.99 -1.02 3.60
CA VAL A 559 12.70 -2.06 2.83
C VAL A 559 13.77 -1.45 1.94
N LEU A 560 13.49 -0.32 1.28
CA LEU A 560 14.47 0.37 0.43
C LEU A 560 15.66 0.91 1.25
N ASP A 561 15.43 1.47 2.44
CA ASP A 561 16.52 1.90 3.34
C ASP A 561 17.34 0.70 3.84
N PHE A 562 16.68 -0.39 4.24
CA PHE A 562 17.38 -1.61 4.64
C PHE A 562 18.22 -2.21 3.49
N ASP A 563 17.71 -2.20 2.26
CA ASP A 563 18.46 -2.68 1.10
C ASP A 563 19.68 -1.80 0.77
N GLN A 564 19.67 -0.49 1.09
CA GLN A 564 20.88 0.33 1.01
C GLN A 564 21.96 -0.17 1.99
N ALA A 565 21.57 -0.56 3.20
CA ALA A 565 22.51 -1.13 4.18
C ALA A 565 23.05 -2.49 3.73
N VAL A 566 22.20 -3.32 3.11
CA VAL A 566 22.63 -4.55 2.43
C VAL A 566 23.64 -4.23 1.30
N GLY A 567 23.40 -3.17 0.53
CA GLY A 567 24.30 -2.70 -0.52
C GLY A 567 25.69 -2.32 -0.01
N GLU A 568 25.79 -1.63 1.14
CA GLU A 568 27.06 -1.32 1.79
C GLU A 568 27.82 -2.59 2.22
N ALA A 569 27.12 -3.55 2.81
CA ALA A 569 27.69 -4.83 3.22
C ALA A 569 28.15 -5.69 2.03
N LEU A 570 27.31 -5.80 1.00
CA LEU A 570 27.59 -6.57 -0.22
C LEU A 570 28.81 -6.02 -0.96
N ARG A 571 28.90 -4.69 -1.10
CA ARG A 571 30.03 -4.03 -1.76
C ARG A 571 31.34 -4.34 -1.05
N PHE A 572 31.36 -4.18 0.27
CA PHE A 572 32.55 -4.47 1.06
C PHE A 572 32.96 -5.95 0.96
N ALA A 573 32.00 -6.87 1.02
CA ALA A 573 32.29 -8.31 0.95
C ALA A 573 32.78 -8.79 -0.41
N ASP A 574 32.32 -8.16 -1.50
CA ASP A 574 32.84 -8.42 -2.84
C ASP A 574 34.27 -7.86 -3.01
N GLU A 575 34.55 -6.69 -2.43
CA GLU A 575 35.87 -6.05 -2.50
C GLU A 575 36.92 -6.79 -1.67
N ASP A 576 36.60 -7.22 -0.45
CA ASP A 576 37.57 -7.84 0.46
C ASP A 576 37.78 -9.35 0.19
N GLY A 577 36.77 -10.01 -0.38
CA GLY A 577 36.76 -11.44 -0.66
C GLY A 577 36.89 -12.37 0.55
N GLN A 578 36.71 -11.84 1.77
CA GLN A 578 36.88 -12.54 3.05
C GLN A 578 35.69 -12.37 3.99
N THR A 579 34.66 -11.63 3.59
CA THR A 579 33.45 -11.39 4.38
C THR A 579 32.28 -12.23 3.90
N LEU A 580 31.58 -12.84 4.86
CA LEU A 580 30.28 -13.45 4.65
C LEU A 580 29.19 -12.46 5.04
N VAL A 581 28.26 -12.19 4.12
CA VAL A 581 27.06 -11.39 4.36
C VAL A 581 25.85 -12.31 4.40
N ILE A 582 25.03 -12.16 5.44
CA ILE A 582 23.78 -12.92 5.62
C ILE A 582 22.67 -11.91 5.83
N VAL A 583 21.58 -12.01 5.07
CA VAL A 583 20.39 -11.17 5.20
C VAL A 583 19.19 -12.07 5.49
N THR A 584 18.39 -11.74 6.50
CA THR A 584 17.16 -12.48 6.81
C THR A 584 16.15 -11.57 7.52
N ALA A 585 15.07 -12.17 8.02
CA ALA A 585 14.13 -11.57 8.95
C ALA A 585 13.99 -12.47 10.19
N ASP A 586 13.42 -11.94 11.25
CA ASP A 586 13.07 -12.67 12.47
C ASP A 586 11.69 -13.34 12.35
N HIS A 587 10.73 -12.69 11.68
CA HIS A 587 9.40 -13.19 11.29
C HIS A 587 8.81 -12.39 10.11
N GLU A 588 7.57 -12.72 9.71
CA GLU A 588 6.76 -11.91 8.78
C GLU A 588 5.71 -11.13 9.57
N THR A 589 5.40 -9.91 9.14
CA THR A 589 4.42 -9.04 9.83
C THR A 589 3.28 -8.55 8.95
N GLY A 590 2.05 -8.76 9.42
CA GLY A 590 0.82 -8.28 8.81
C GLY A 590 0.12 -9.31 7.91
N ALA A 591 0.68 -10.51 7.73
CA ALA A 591 0.23 -11.49 6.75
C ALA A 591 0.07 -10.83 5.37
N MET A 592 1.10 -10.09 4.97
CA MET A 592 1.09 -9.24 3.81
C MET A 592 1.04 -10.08 2.52
N SER A 593 0.24 -9.62 1.59
CA SER A 593 0.13 -10.15 0.23
C SER A 593 0.21 -9.00 -0.77
N ILE A 594 0.79 -9.27 -1.94
CA ILE A 594 0.80 -8.33 -3.07
C ILE A 594 -0.34 -8.76 -4.00
N THR A 595 -1.37 -7.93 -4.09
CA THR A 595 -2.60 -8.23 -4.85
C THR A 595 -2.62 -7.57 -6.23
N GLY A 596 -1.66 -6.69 -6.51
CA GLY A 596 -1.44 -6.08 -7.81
C GLY A 596 -0.30 -5.07 -7.77
N GLY A 597 0.01 -4.46 -8.91
CA GLY A 597 1.10 -3.49 -9.03
C GLY A 597 1.57 -3.31 -10.47
N SER A 598 2.62 -2.51 -10.64
CA SER A 598 3.32 -2.27 -11.90
C SER A 598 4.78 -2.01 -11.58
N GLU A 599 5.67 -2.95 -11.93
CA GLU A 599 7.12 -2.79 -11.75
C GLU A 599 7.65 -1.59 -12.52
N SER A 600 7.21 -1.35 -13.75
CA SER A 600 7.67 -0.20 -14.55
C SER A 600 7.28 1.14 -13.93
N GLU A 601 6.20 1.18 -13.15
CA GLU A 601 5.72 2.40 -12.50
C GLU A 601 6.12 2.47 -11.02
N GLY A 602 6.78 1.44 -10.47
CA GLY A 602 7.07 1.38 -9.03
C GLY A 602 5.81 1.33 -8.16
N MET A 603 4.70 0.81 -8.69
CA MET A 603 3.39 0.80 -8.04
C MET A 603 3.10 -0.57 -7.42
N ILE A 604 2.58 -0.56 -6.19
CA ILE A 604 2.27 -1.74 -5.39
C ILE A 604 0.84 -1.60 -4.87
N LYS A 605 0.05 -2.66 -5.00
CA LYS A 605 -1.21 -2.87 -4.26
C LYS A 605 -0.95 -3.98 -3.26
N GLY A 606 -0.72 -3.60 -2.01
CA GLY A 606 -0.58 -4.50 -0.87
C GLY A 606 -1.92 -4.77 -0.18
N ASN A 607 -2.02 -5.92 0.47
CA ASN A 607 -3.13 -6.30 1.33
C ASN A 607 -2.60 -7.00 2.58
N PHE A 608 -3.22 -6.75 3.73
CA PHE A 608 -2.76 -7.24 5.03
C PHE A 608 -3.86 -8.07 5.68
N GLY A 609 -3.56 -9.34 6.00
CA GLY A 609 -4.48 -10.26 6.65
C GLY A 609 -4.52 -10.14 8.19
N SER A 610 -3.57 -9.43 8.79
CA SER A 610 -3.42 -9.29 10.24
C SER A 610 -2.83 -7.93 10.60
N LYS A 611 -2.88 -7.56 11.88
CA LYS A 611 -2.03 -6.50 12.49
C LYS A 611 -0.95 -7.08 13.40
N GLY A 612 -0.77 -8.40 13.40
CA GLY A 612 0.28 -9.08 14.14
C GLY A 612 1.22 -9.82 13.21
N HIS A 613 2.17 -10.55 13.78
CA HIS A 613 3.07 -11.41 13.02
C HIS A 613 2.32 -12.61 12.44
N SER A 614 2.91 -13.27 11.45
CA SER A 614 2.45 -14.56 10.93
C SER A 614 3.51 -15.64 11.05
N ALA A 615 3.10 -16.89 10.81
CA ALA A 615 4.00 -18.05 10.79
C ALA A 615 4.58 -18.33 9.39
N ILE A 616 4.51 -17.37 8.47
CA ILE A 616 5.10 -17.49 7.13
C ILE A 616 6.62 -17.64 7.28
N MET A 617 7.21 -18.60 6.55
CA MET A 617 8.67 -18.76 6.51
C MET A 617 9.32 -17.51 5.91
N VAL A 618 10.43 -17.09 6.50
CA VAL A 618 11.16 -15.89 6.06
C VAL A 618 12.37 -16.28 5.21
N PRO A 619 12.81 -15.41 4.28
CA PRO A 619 13.95 -15.72 3.42
C PRO A 619 15.28 -15.58 4.16
N VAL A 620 16.29 -16.33 3.69
CA VAL A 620 17.69 -16.17 4.05
C VAL A 620 18.50 -16.00 2.77
N TYR A 621 19.26 -14.92 2.68
CA TYR A 621 20.19 -14.63 1.58
C TYR A 621 21.62 -14.67 2.11
N ALA A 622 22.54 -15.35 1.41
CA ALA A 622 23.95 -15.36 1.77
C ALA A 622 24.86 -15.03 0.57
N TYR A 623 25.94 -14.27 0.85
CA TYR A 623 26.97 -13.89 -0.12
C TYR A 623 28.37 -13.99 0.51
N GLY A 624 29.35 -14.50 -0.24
CA GLY A 624 30.76 -14.56 0.16
C GLY A 624 31.23 -15.97 0.50
N PRO A 625 32.36 -16.14 1.21
CA PRO A 625 32.88 -17.47 1.55
C PRO A 625 31.87 -18.28 2.39
N GLN A 626 31.69 -19.56 2.04
CA GLN A 626 30.76 -20.50 2.68
C GLN A 626 29.26 -20.14 2.53
N SER A 627 28.89 -19.20 1.66
CA SER A 627 27.48 -18.79 1.45
C SER A 627 26.56 -19.93 0.99
N GLN A 628 27.08 -20.94 0.30
CA GLN A 628 26.36 -22.14 -0.10
C GLN A 628 25.81 -22.96 1.07
N GLN A 629 26.36 -22.78 2.28
CA GLN A 629 25.88 -23.46 3.48
C GLN A 629 24.51 -22.96 3.96
N PHE A 630 23.98 -21.86 3.41
CA PHE A 630 22.74 -21.25 3.89
C PHE A 630 21.50 -21.65 3.08
N GLY A 631 21.65 -22.58 2.14
CA GLY A 631 20.55 -23.12 1.36
C GLY A 631 19.62 -24.07 2.12
N GLY A 632 18.41 -24.25 1.59
CA GLY A 632 17.40 -25.20 2.08
C GLY A 632 16.33 -24.59 2.98
N ILE A 633 15.53 -25.45 3.61
CA ILE A 633 14.49 -25.07 4.58
C ILE A 633 14.93 -25.55 5.97
N TYR A 634 14.97 -24.66 6.95
CA TYR A 634 15.45 -24.99 8.30
C TYR A 634 14.87 -24.07 9.38
N GLN A 635 15.10 -24.41 10.64
CA GLN A 635 14.71 -23.62 11.80
C GLN A 635 15.69 -22.46 12.03
N ASN A 636 15.24 -21.34 12.57
CA ASN A 636 16.10 -20.19 12.90
C ASN A 636 17.27 -20.51 13.85
N THR A 637 17.15 -21.54 14.68
CA THR A 637 18.26 -22.05 15.50
C THR A 637 19.40 -22.64 14.66
N GLU A 638 19.08 -23.29 13.54
CA GLU A 638 20.09 -23.85 12.63
C GLU A 638 20.86 -22.74 11.90
N LEU A 639 20.22 -21.61 11.57
CA LEU A 639 20.91 -20.44 11.04
C LEU A 639 22.00 -19.98 12.00
N SER A 640 21.64 -19.82 13.28
CA SER A 640 22.58 -19.43 14.33
C SER A 640 23.73 -20.44 14.46
N ASN A 641 23.43 -21.74 14.44
CA ASN A 641 24.45 -22.79 14.55
C ASN A 641 25.42 -22.80 13.36
N ARG A 642 24.95 -22.53 12.13
CA ARG A 642 25.82 -22.36 10.95
C ARG A 642 26.76 -21.18 11.13
N ILE A 643 26.25 -20.02 11.54
CA ILE A 643 27.08 -18.83 11.79
C ILE A 643 28.10 -19.09 12.90
N ARG A 644 27.66 -19.72 14.00
CA ARG A 644 28.52 -20.06 15.16
C ARG A 644 29.70 -20.94 14.76
N ARG A 645 29.47 -22.00 13.97
CA ARG A 645 30.55 -22.86 13.45
C ARG A 645 31.59 -22.07 12.66
N LEU A 646 31.16 -21.18 11.77
CA LEU A 646 32.06 -20.35 10.97
C LEU A 646 32.87 -19.35 11.83
N LEU A 647 32.26 -18.79 12.88
CA LEU A 647 32.99 -17.99 13.86
C LEU A 647 34.02 -18.85 14.61
N GLU A 648 33.66 -20.07 14.98
CA GLU A 648 34.52 -20.98 15.75
C GLU A 648 35.76 -21.46 14.96
N GLU A 649 35.59 -21.69 13.66
CA GLU A 649 36.63 -22.13 12.73
C GLU A 649 37.60 -21.02 12.29
N SER A 650 37.19 -19.75 12.43
CA SER A 650 38.00 -18.58 12.08
C SER A 650 39.24 -18.52 12.99
N LYS A 651 40.43 -18.73 12.41
CA LYS A 651 41.72 -18.79 13.11
C LYS A 651 42.26 -17.42 13.51
#